data_AF-A0A3F2U4K8-F1
#
_entry.id   AF-A0A3F2U4K8-F1
#
_cell.length_a   1.000
_cell.length_b   1.000
_cell.length_c   1.000
_cell.angle_alpha   90.00
_cell.angle_beta   90.00
_cell.angle_gamma   90.00
#
_symmetry.space_group_name_H-M   'P 1'
#
loop_
_entity.id
_entity.type
_entity.pdbx_description
1 polymer ?
#
loop_
_entity_poly.entity_id
_entity_poly.type
_entity_poly.pdbx_seq_one_letter_code
_entity_poly.pdbx_strand_id
1 'polypeptide(L)'
;MSGNSSARAIVEQATVKARPNAAQDARLCLFDSKPDALADTLRADLSGLKFSIEIRSPEELMLTLHGRRFTGETEAFAAAEAFVQAYELNAAEPEIFFTAMPVDQVDTDNLEGMEQFPFCWADPEPALGKLWALEAMRVPQAWAFAEERGRPSRGAGIVVAQPDTGITKHAELKGVTLVAPRNLLNGRPNDPTDPLPKIGNAGHGTSTASVLLSPQTLDISGSAPEAKHMPIRAIESVARLSQIKVAQAIDHAVNNGAHVITMSLGGLASLSLWLALSRAVDAGVIVLAAAGNCIGLVVWPARYDKCIGVAGTDSKDERWTGSCKGPEIDFSAPGQNVYRATAPGNDVEPGQGTSYAVALAAGVAACWLAFHGRANVVSAAKQRGETVQDMFRRMVAATARVPDGWDSFNMGAGIIDAEALLKADFDRGLGTESPTDPVLKETPANSVRSLALAKAGETALGAEIDWQRRSAEISLALLRDGALPEPPKELPGVRPKPDPVGGAVFEAGGAALESVAGAPPPSPAIRRSRADMPAYRKLSRQKEIIARRAAVEAGGSLESGGAAADEPLSKDAASATLDRVTALAEKMPAREMGDKGAFAAALNMLTGYGGEALQKLVGDDVTATVTPNDRVVLEAIIIADGSRPSFLIENDRPPLSHPFMGSWSDEVAKAADALEPVCRAVGRIQPRFGHAGNFIGTGSLVDAGKGIILTNYHVMDDARAKFGVLMEEKKSRIKIHGWLEIDFVGEASRFDVNRFRVVEARLPKNAGRGFGKIDAVAMVIEPVDGAKMPTKPLRFDAKPAAFMQAQSTTICTVGFPGAPRREQGPKDEIDWNFVIRTLFGDLFGVKRLAPGRLLETFGAVEFDPLGIVFGHEATTFGGASGSAMIGWESEGLPGFGLHFSGLTGESNYAIAMAKIAKEMEAIGVPV
;
A
#
# COMPACT_ATOMS: atom_id res chain seq x y z
N MET A 1 32.87 -3.04 -32.42
CA MET A 1 33.69 -3.83 -31.48
C MET A 1 33.90 -2.99 -30.22
N SER A 2 33.27 -3.37 -29.09
CA SER A 2 33.68 -3.04 -27.70
C SER A 2 32.50 -3.33 -26.75
N GLY A 3 32.51 -4.32 -25.87
CA GLY A 3 33.50 -5.36 -25.60
C GLY A 3 32.82 -6.43 -24.74
N ASN A 4 32.80 -7.67 -25.22
CA ASN A 4 32.70 -8.83 -24.34
C ASN A 4 33.92 -8.78 -23.43
N SER A 5 33.82 -8.12 -22.28
CA SER A 5 34.64 -8.51 -21.14
C SER A 5 34.22 -9.96 -20.86
N SER A 6 35.12 -10.92 -21.08
CA SER A 6 34.84 -12.31 -20.68
C SER A 6 34.37 -12.29 -19.23
N ALA A 7 33.36 -13.09 -18.86
CA ALA A 7 32.88 -13.24 -17.49
C ALA A 7 33.99 -13.27 -16.44
N ARG A 8 35.09 -13.93 -16.79
CA ARG A 8 36.31 -13.99 -16.01
C ARG A 8 36.90 -12.61 -15.69
N ALA A 9 36.96 -11.69 -16.65
CA ALA A 9 37.43 -10.32 -16.46
C ALA A 9 36.50 -9.55 -15.51
N ILE A 10 35.18 -9.74 -15.63
CA ILE A 10 34.20 -9.14 -14.71
C ILE A 10 34.45 -9.64 -13.28
N VAL A 11 34.61 -10.96 -13.10
CA VAL A 11 34.95 -11.54 -11.79
C VAL A 11 36.31 -11.03 -11.29
N GLU A 12 37.31 -10.92 -12.16
CA GLU A 12 38.65 -10.44 -11.82
C GLU A 12 38.70 -8.97 -11.41
N GLN A 13 37.86 -8.13 -12.02
CA GLN A 13 37.67 -6.74 -11.65
C GLN A 13 36.88 -6.59 -10.35
N ALA A 14 35.85 -7.41 -10.15
CA ALA A 14 34.93 -7.32 -9.04
C ALA A 14 35.42 -7.99 -7.75
N THR A 15 36.42 -8.87 -7.82
CA THR A 15 36.87 -9.68 -6.67
C THR A 15 38.39 -9.84 -6.59
N VAL A 16 38.91 -9.79 -5.38
CA VAL A 16 40.33 -10.06 -5.09
C VAL A 16 40.55 -11.51 -4.67
N LYS A 17 41.75 -12.04 -4.88
CA LYS A 17 42.13 -13.36 -4.33
C LYS A 17 42.02 -13.32 -2.80
N ALA A 18 41.35 -14.31 -2.23
CA ALA A 18 41.29 -14.49 -0.79
C ALA A 18 42.68 -14.79 -0.23
N ARG A 19 43.02 -14.21 0.93
CA ARG A 19 44.22 -14.62 1.68
C ARG A 19 44.03 -16.06 2.18
N PRO A 20 45.11 -16.86 2.36
CA PRO A 20 45.00 -18.13 3.09
C PRO A 20 44.36 -17.85 4.46
N ASN A 21 43.21 -18.48 4.74
CA ASN A 21 42.36 -18.31 5.94
C ASN A 21 41.36 -17.14 5.96
N ALA A 22 41.10 -16.42 4.86
CA ALA A 22 39.95 -15.53 4.78
C ALA A 22 38.65 -16.35 4.60
N ALA A 23 37.66 -16.13 5.48
CA ALA A 23 36.60 -17.11 5.75
C ALA A 23 35.41 -17.14 4.76
N GLN A 24 35.34 -16.26 3.75
CA GLN A 24 34.14 -16.14 2.91
C GLN A 24 34.47 -15.98 1.43
N ASP A 25 33.89 -16.89 0.64
CA ASP A 25 33.83 -16.80 -0.81
C ASP A 25 32.85 -15.69 -1.22
N ALA A 26 33.17 -14.96 -2.29
CA ALA A 26 32.25 -14.02 -2.91
C ALA A 26 31.04 -14.77 -3.48
N ARG A 27 29.82 -14.37 -3.11
CA ARG A 27 28.58 -14.97 -3.63
C ARG A 27 27.67 -13.91 -4.23
N LEU A 28 27.07 -14.26 -5.36
CA LEU A 28 26.09 -13.46 -6.08
C LEU A 28 24.83 -14.29 -6.31
N CYS A 29 23.70 -13.77 -5.87
CA CYS A 29 22.39 -14.25 -6.24
C CYS A 29 22.00 -13.59 -7.57
N LEU A 30 21.81 -14.37 -8.62
CA LEU A 30 21.46 -13.88 -9.96
C LEU A 30 20.01 -14.26 -10.27
N PHE A 31 19.25 -13.31 -10.82
CA PHE A 31 17.84 -13.48 -11.15
C PHE A 31 17.63 -13.49 -12.66
N ASP A 32 17.12 -14.60 -13.18
CA ASP A 32 16.88 -14.81 -14.61
C ASP A 32 15.65 -15.67 -14.84
N SER A 33 14.95 -15.46 -15.96
CA SER A 33 13.76 -16.26 -16.32
C SER A 33 14.08 -17.72 -16.71
N LYS A 34 15.35 -18.04 -16.98
CA LYS A 34 15.88 -19.33 -17.42
C LYS A 34 17.22 -19.63 -16.72
N PRO A 35 17.22 -19.84 -15.39
CA PRO A 35 18.46 -19.95 -14.61
C PRO A 35 19.34 -21.14 -15.03
N ASP A 36 18.76 -22.22 -15.56
CA ASP A 36 19.52 -23.36 -16.12
C ASP A 36 20.36 -22.96 -17.35
N ALA A 37 19.77 -22.19 -18.27
CA ALA A 37 20.48 -21.72 -19.47
C ALA A 37 21.57 -20.70 -19.11
N LEU A 38 21.31 -19.85 -18.12
CA LEU A 38 22.33 -18.95 -17.59
C LEU A 38 23.47 -19.75 -16.93
N ALA A 39 23.16 -20.80 -16.18
CA ALA A 39 24.18 -21.63 -15.54
C ALA A 39 25.12 -22.30 -16.56
N ASP A 40 24.61 -22.77 -17.69
CA ASP A 40 25.43 -23.33 -18.77
C ASP A 40 26.33 -22.28 -19.41
N THR A 41 25.80 -21.08 -19.67
CA THR A 41 26.58 -19.93 -20.16
C THR A 41 27.70 -19.56 -19.17
N LEU A 42 27.38 -19.41 -17.89
CA LEU A 42 28.35 -19.10 -16.84
C LEU A 42 29.44 -20.18 -16.71
N ARG A 43 29.08 -21.46 -16.87
CA ARG A 43 30.06 -22.56 -16.84
C ARG A 43 31.08 -22.47 -17.97
N ALA A 44 30.63 -22.08 -19.16
CA ALA A 44 31.52 -21.88 -20.30
C ALA A 44 32.42 -20.64 -20.08
N ASP A 45 31.82 -19.52 -19.71
CA ASP A 45 32.52 -18.22 -19.66
C ASP A 45 33.48 -18.08 -18.46
N LEU A 46 33.20 -18.79 -17.36
CA LEU A 46 34.05 -18.83 -16.16
C LEU A 46 35.05 -19.99 -16.17
N SER A 47 35.22 -20.67 -17.30
CA SER A 47 36.17 -21.77 -17.45
C SER A 47 37.59 -21.37 -17.00
N GLY A 48 38.16 -22.16 -16.09
CA GLY A 48 39.47 -21.91 -15.47
C GLY A 48 39.45 -21.15 -14.13
N LEU A 49 38.29 -20.69 -13.66
CA LEU A 49 38.10 -20.25 -12.27
C LEU A 49 37.54 -21.39 -11.41
N LYS A 50 37.73 -21.30 -10.08
CA LYS A 50 37.05 -22.18 -9.12
C LYS A 50 35.75 -21.51 -8.70
N PHE A 51 34.61 -22.12 -9.05
CA PHE A 51 33.29 -21.62 -8.70
C PHE A 51 32.29 -22.78 -8.58
N SER A 52 31.15 -22.51 -7.95
CA SER A 52 29.98 -23.40 -7.96
C SER A 52 28.72 -22.61 -8.31
N ILE A 53 27.78 -23.28 -8.97
CA ILE A 53 26.45 -22.73 -9.30
C ILE A 53 25.41 -23.63 -8.65
N GLU A 54 24.49 -23.02 -7.92
CA GLU A 54 23.34 -23.68 -7.30
C GLU A 54 22.05 -23.03 -7.85
N ILE A 55 21.22 -23.80 -8.53
CA ILE A 55 19.87 -23.34 -8.91
C ILE A 55 18.99 -23.41 -7.66
N ARG A 56 18.53 -22.26 -7.19
CA ARG A 56 17.79 -22.14 -5.92
C ARG A 56 16.28 -22.15 -6.11
N SER A 57 15.79 -21.54 -7.18
CA SER A 57 14.38 -21.50 -7.53
C SER A 57 14.21 -21.32 -9.05
N PRO A 58 12.99 -21.38 -9.59
CA PRO A 58 12.75 -21.20 -11.03
C PRO A 58 13.26 -19.87 -11.61
N GLU A 59 13.53 -18.87 -10.77
CA GLU A 59 14.00 -17.54 -11.19
C GLU A 59 15.34 -17.15 -10.52
N GLU A 60 15.98 -18.06 -9.78
CA GLU A 60 17.11 -17.72 -8.91
C GLU A 60 18.23 -18.76 -8.99
N LEU A 61 19.46 -18.29 -9.21
CA LEU A 61 20.67 -19.09 -9.06
C LEU A 61 21.70 -18.37 -8.19
N MET A 62 22.47 -19.14 -7.43
CA MET A 62 23.56 -18.66 -6.62
C MET A 62 24.89 -19.01 -7.30
N LEU A 63 25.69 -17.99 -7.60
CA LEU A 63 27.07 -18.14 -8.05
C LEU A 63 28.00 -17.94 -6.85
N THR A 64 28.80 -18.96 -6.51
CA THR A 64 29.86 -18.87 -5.48
C THR A 64 31.22 -18.91 -6.15
N LEU A 65 32.06 -17.91 -5.87
CA LEU A 65 33.39 -17.75 -6.44
C LEU A 65 34.45 -18.18 -5.42
N HIS A 66 34.89 -19.44 -5.50
CA HIS A 66 35.78 -20.04 -4.52
C HIS A 66 37.18 -19.42 -4.50
N GLY A 67 37.65 -19.05 -3.31
CA GLY A 67 38.96 -18.43 -3.12
C GLY A 67 39.04 -16.99 -3.60
N ARG A 68 37.90 -16.34 -3.81
CA ARG A 68 37.78 -14.91 -4.13
C ARG A 68 36.85 -14.23 -3.13
N ARG A 69 37.03 -12.92 -2.92
CA ARG A 69 36.18 -12.12 -2.01
C ARG A 69 35.94 -10.72 -2.58
N PHE A 70 34.82 -10.11 -2.17
CA PHE A 70 34.62 -8.67 -2.32
C PHE A 70 35.53 -7.90 -1.36
N THR A 71 36.00 -6.71 -1.75
CA THR A 71 36.84 -5.85 -0.92
C THR A 71 36.04 -4.94 0.00
N GLY A 72 34.79 -4.66 -0.36
CA GLY A 72 33.83 -3.85 0.35
C GLY A 72 32.44 -4.01 -0.25
N GLU A 73 31.46 -3.31 0.31
CA GLU A 73 30.05 -3.37 -0.11
C GLU A 73 29.85 -2.70 -1.47
N THR A 74 30.49 -1.55 -1.70
CA THR A 74 30.47 -0.83 -2.96
C THR A 74 30.95 -1.73 -4.10
N GLU A 75 32.05 -2.47 -3.89
CA GLU A 75 32.57 -3.41 -4.87
C GLU A 75 31.66 -4.62 -5.05
N ALA A 76 30.96 -5.05 -4.00
CA ALA A 76 29.99 -6.14 -4.10
C ALA A 76 28.76 -5.75 -4.95
N PHE A 77 28.22 -4.54 -4.77
CA PHE A 77 27.13 -4.02 -5.62
C PHE A 77 27.58 -3.74 -7.04
N ALA A 78 28.78 -3.16 -7.23
CA ALA A 78 29.37 -2.99 -8.56
C ALA A 78 29.58 -4.33 -9.28
N ALA A 79 29.94 -5.39 -8.54
CA ALA A 79 30.01 -6.74 -9.07
C ALA A 79 28.65 -7.22 -9.59
N ALA A 80 27.61 -7.10 -8.76
CA ALA A 80 26.25 -7.50 -9.12
C ALA A 80 25.77 -6.78 -10.39
N GLU A 81 25.97 -5.45 -10.47
CA GLU A 81 25.61 -4.65 -11.64
C GLU A 81 26.38 -5.07 -12.90
N ALA A 82 27.67 -5.38 -12.78
CA ALA A 82 28.47 -5.85 -13.91
C ALA A 82 27.94 -7.20 -14.47
N PHE A 83 27.47 -8.10 -13.59
CA PHE A 83 26.81 -9.33 -14.02
C PHE A 83 25.44 -9.05 -14.67
N VAL A 84 24.65 -8.13 -14.11
CA VAL A 84 23.36 -7.75 -14.69
C VAL A 84 23.53 -7.24 -16.12
N GLN A 85 24.50 -6.35 -16.35
CA GLN A 85 24.75 -5.79 -17.68
C GLN A 85 25.30 -6.83 -18.66
N ALA A 86 26.21 -7.69 -18.21
CA ALA A 86 26.88 -8.65 -19.09
C ALA A 86 25.98 -9.81 -19.54
N TYR A 87 25.01 -10.21 -18.71
CA TYR A 87 24.12 -11.35 -18.97
C TYR A 87 22.65 -10.94 -19.13
N GLU A 88 22.36 -9.65 -19.21
CA GLU A 88 21.00 -9.11 -19.37
C GLU A 88 20.03 -9.60 -18.28
N LEU A 89 20.52 -9.72 -17.05
CA LEU A 89 19.74 -10.29 -15.94
C LEU A 89 18.60 -9.37 -15.50
N ASN A 90 17.58 -9.95 -14.87
CA ASN A 90 16.50 -9.18 -14.24
C ASN A 90 17.06 -8.36 -13.07
N ALA A 91 17.89 -8.97 -12.22
CA ALA A 91 18.60 -8.36 -11.11
C ALA A 91 19.78 -9.24 -10.65
N ALA A 92 20.62 -8.71 -9.77
CA ALA A 92 21.59 -9.50 -9.01
C ALA A 92 21.79 -8.92 -7.61
N GLU A 93 21.96 -9.77 -6.60
CA GLU A 93 22.18 -9.38 -5.21
C GLU A 93 23.47 -10.01 -4.66
N PRO A 94 24.43 -9.20 -4.16
CA PRO A 94 25.61 -9.74 -3.51
C PRO A 94 25.34 -10.22 -2.08
N GLU A 95 26.00 -11.30 -1.67
CA GLU A 95 26.04 -11.67 -0.27
C GLU A 95 27.02 -10.75 0.47
N ILE A 96 26.48 -9.75 1.19
CA ILE A 96 27.25 -8.76 1.94
C ILE A 96 27.44 -9.24 3.39
N PHE A 97 28.71 -9.30 3.80
CA PHE A 97 29.12 -9.75 5.14
C PHE A 97 29.77 -8.65 5.99
N PHE A 98 29.87 -7.42 5.48
CA PHE A 98 30.50 -6.32 6.21
C PHE A 98 29.53 -5.78 7.26
N THR A 99 29.95 -5.72 8.52
CA THR A 99 29.22 -5.00 9.58
C THR A 99 29.33 -3.50 9.34
N ALA A 100 28.26 -2.88 8.86
CA ALA A 100 28.11 -1.43 8.86
C ALA A 100 26.62 -1.04 8.93
N MET A 101 26.03 -1.30 10.09
CA MET A 101 25.20 -0.32 10.80
C MET A 101 26.06 0.15 11.98
N PRO A 102 25.97 1.41 12.46
CA PRO A 102 26.70 1.81 13.65
C PRO A 102 26.19 0.98 14.84
N VAL A 103 26.96 -0.05 15.19
CA VAL A 103 26.99 -0.61 16.53
C VAL A 103 28.42 -0.35 16.96
N ASP A 104 28.66 0.89 17.41
CA ASP A 104 29.98 1.30 17.85
C ASP A 104 30.41 0.36 18.97
N GLN A 105 31.54 -0.33 18.71
CA GLN A 105 32.38 -1.12 19.59
C GLN A 105 31.73 -1.62 20.90
N VAL A 106 31.34 -2.89 20.88
CA VAL A 106 30.92 -3.68 22.03
C VAL A 106 32.06 -3.76 23.06
N ASP A 107 31.88 -3.13 24.22
CA ASP A 107 32.61 -3.48 25.43
C ASP A 107 32.01 -4.76 26.03
N THR A 108 32.87 -5.68 26.43
CA THR A 108 32.61 -7.13 26.37
C THR A 108 31.91 -7.76 27.57
N ASP A 109 31.30 -7.00 28.47
CA ASP A 109 30.82 -7.55 29.75
C ASP A 109 29.32 -7.36 30.06
N ASN A 110 28.48 -6.98 29.09
CA ASN A 110 27.02 -7.00 29.22
C ASN A 110 26.35 -7.56 27.95
N LEU A 111 25.74 -8.75 28.07
CA LEU A 111 25.26 -9.55 26.93
C LEU A 111 23.92 -9.10 26.32
N GLU A 112 23.46 -7.90 26.65
CA GLU A 112 22.54 -7.10 25.82
C GLU A 112 22.88 -5.60 25.86
N GLY A 113 24.16 -5.23 26.05
CA GLY A 113 24.64 -3.84 26.24
C GLY A 113 24.09 -2.88 25.17
N MET A 114 23.02 -2.13 25.41
CA MET A 114 22.67 -1.20 26.50
C MET A 114 23.50 0.09 26.40
N GLU A 115 22.80 1.24 26.37
CA GLU A 115 23.28 2.64 26.52
C GLU A 115 23.55 3.55 25.29
N GLN A 116 23.36 3.15 24.03
CA GLN A 116 23.63 4.08 22.89
C GLN A 116 22.42 4.86 22.31
N PHE A 117 21.19 4.51 22.67
CA PHE A 117 20.00 5.30 22.33
C PHE A 117 19.26 5.69 23.62
N PRO A 118 19.64 6.81 24.27
CA PRO A 118 18.86 7.31 25.40
C PRO A 118 17.40 7.47 24.94
N PHE A 119 16.45 7.06 25.80
CA PHE A 119 14.99 7.11 25.58
C PHE A 119 14.34 6.04 24.68
N CYS A 120 15.08 5.07 24.13
CA CYS A 120 14.50 3.99 23.30
C CYS A 120 14.04 2.75 24.08
N TRP A 121 14.65 2.48 25.23
CA TRP A 121 14.39 1.31 26.06
C TRP A 121 13.72 1.74 27.36
N ALA A 122 12.73 0.99 27.83
CA ALA A 122 12.09 1.25 29.11
C ALA A 122 12.86 0.55 30.24
N ASP A 123 12.79 1.10 31.45
CA ASP A 123 13.29 0.40 32.62
C ASP A 123 12.48 -0.90 32.85
N PRO A 124 13.11 -1.97 33.38
CA PRO A 124 12.40 -3.17 33.78
C PRO A 124 11.29 -2.84 34.78
N GLU A 125 10.08 -3.34 34.53
CA GLU A 125 8.92 -3.18 35.42
C GLU A 125 8.79 -4.39 36.37
N PRO A 126 9.22 -4.31 37.64
CA PRO A 126 9.32 -5.49 38.51
C PRO A 126 7.96 -6.02 38.98
N ALA A 127 6.89 -5.24 38.80
CA ALA A 127 5.54 -5.58 39.25
C ALA A 127 4.77 -6.46 38.25
N LEU A 128 5.27 -6.66 37.03
CA LEU A 128 4.60 -7.48 36.02
C LEU A 128 4.80 -8.97 36.32
N GLY A 129 3.68 -9.71 36.37
CA GLY A 129 3.71 -11.17 36.48
C GLY A 129 4.27 -11.82 35.21
N LYS A 130 4.91 -12.99 35.35
CA LYS A 130 5.60 -13.68 34.24
C LYS A 130 4.72 -14.04 33.03
N LEU A 131 3.39 -14.09 33.22
CA LEU A 131 2.42 -14.44 32.18
C LEU A 131 1.66 -13.22 31.61
N TRP A 132 1.98 -11.99 32.03
CA TRP A 132 1.21 -10.80 31.67
C TRP A 132 1.03 -10.64 30.15
N ALA A 133 2.06 -10.98 29.35
CA ALA A 133 2.01 -10.88 27.90
C ALA A 133 1.00 -11.87 27.28
N LEU A 134 0.88 -13.08 27.85
CA LEU A 134 -0.13 -14.05 27.44
C LEU A 134 -1.54 -13.59 27.84
N GLU A 135 -1.67 -13.01 29.03
CA GLU A 135 -2.93 -12.47 29.56
C GLU A 135 -3.43 -11.28 28.71
N ALA A 136 -2.53 -10.37 28.33
CA ALA A 136 -2.85 -9.19 27.50
C ALA A 136 -3.41 -9.55 26.11
N MET A 137 -2.99 -10.70 25.57
CA MET A 137 -3.50 -11.27 24.30
C MET A 137 -4.63 -12.29 24.50
N ARG A 138 -5.07 -12.53 25.74
CA ARG A 138 -6.09 -13.54 26.11
C ARG A 138 -5.77 -14.97 25.69
N VAL A 139 -4.50 -15.35 25.70
CA VAL A 139 -4.04 -16.70 25.33
C VAL A 139 -4.56 -17.78 26.31
N PRO A 140 -4.54 -17.59 27.65
CA PRO A 140 -5.10 -18.59 28.57
C PRO A 140 -6.59 -18.87 28.33
N GLN A 141 -7.38 -17.84 28.00
CA GLN A 141 -8.80 -17.95 27.68
C GLN A 141 -9.03 -18.70 26.37
N ALA A 142 -8.19 -18.46 25.37
CA ALA A 142 -8.21 -19.20 24.11
C ALA A 142 -7.93 -20.70 24.33
N TRP A 143 -6.97 -21.03 25.21
CA TRP A 143 -6.66 -22.42 25.54
C TRP A 143 -7.81 -23.11 26.26
N ALA A 144 -8.38 -22.46 27.28
CA ALA A 144 -9.54 -22.98 28.01
C ALA A 144 -10.73 -23.23 27.06
N PHE A 145 -11.01 -22.28 26.16
CA PHE A 145 -12.05 -22.42 25.16
C PHE A 145 -11.83 -23.63 24.23
N ALA A 146 -10.58 -23.88 23.80
CA ALA A 146 -10.25 -25.05 22.99
C ALA A 146 -10.50 -26.37 23.74
N GLU A 147 -10.07 -26.44 25.01
CA GLU A 147 -10.24 -27.61 25.86
C GLU A 147 -11.72 -27.92 26.15
N GLU A 148 -12.51 -26.90 26.48
CA GLU A 148 -13.96 -27.01 26.69
C GLU A 148 -14.70 -27.57 25.46
N ARG A 149 -14.16 -27.32 24.26
CA ARG A 149 -14.69 -27.81 22.99
C ARG A 149 -14.14 -29.17 22.56
N GLY A 150 -13.26 -29.78 23.36
CA GLY A 150 -12.58 -31.02 23.02
C GLY A 150 -11.73 -30.90 21.75
N ARG A 151 -11.18 -29.71 21.48
CA ARG A 151 -10.33 -29.42 20.32
C ARG A 151 -8.85 -29.36 20.74
N PRO A 152 -7.90 -29.60 19.82
CA PRO A 152 -6.49 -29.36 20.10
C PRO A 152 -6.26 -27.92 20.56
N SER A 153 -5.51 -27.77 21.65
CA SER A 153 -5.18 -26.49 22.29
C SER A 153 -3.67 -26.22 22.19
N ARG A 154 -3.21 -25.04 22.60
CA ARG A 154 -1.79 -24.72 22.82
C ARG A 154 -0.84 -24.96 21.63
N GLY A 155 -1.37 -24.96 20.41
CA GLY A 155 -0.60 -25.20 19.18
C GLY A 155 -0.31 -26.67 18.88
N ALA A 156 -0.95 -27.62 19.57
CA ALA A 156 -0.73 -29.05 19.39
C ALA A 156 -0.82 -29.48 17.91
N GLY A 157 0.24 -30.15 17.43
CA GLY A 157 0.32 -30.67 16.07
C GLY A 157 0.74 -29.65 15.00
N ILE A 158 0.94 -28.38 15.36
CA ILE A 158 1.41 -27.35 14.44
C ILE A 158 2.94 -27.25 14.48
N VAL A 159 3.57 -27.14 13.30
CA VAL A 159 5.01 -26.94 13.15
C VAL A 159 5.28 -25.45 12.95
N VAL A 160 6.03 -24.85 13.86
CA VAL A 160 6.47 -23.46 13.77
C VAL A 160 7.97 -23.44 13.47
N ALA A 161 8.34 -22.86 12.33
CA ALA A 161 9.73 -22.68 11.95
C ALA A 161 10.25 -21.31 12.37
N GLN A 162 11.50 -21.29 12.84
CA GLN A 162 12.13 -20.10 13.39
C GLN A 162 13.52 -19.90 12.77
N PRO A 163 13.63 -19.16 11.65
CA PRO A 163 14.88 -18.61 11.15
C PRO A 163 15.45 -17.57 12.13
N ASP A 164 16.52 -17.93 12.83
CA ASP A 164 17.12 -17.09 13.89
C ASP A 164 18.61 -17.45 14.11
N THR A 165 19.19 -17.09 15.26
CA THR A 165 20.58 -17.38 15.63
C THR A 165 20.85 -18.85 15.97
N GLY A 166 19.79 -19.65 16.04
CA GLY A 166 19.81 -20.99 16.60
C GLY A 166 19.29 -21.03 18.03
N ILE A 167 19.34 -22.19 18.65
CA ILE A 167 18.92 -22.38 20.05
C ILE A 167 20.02 -22.99 20.89
N THR A 168 20.05 -22.67 22.18
CA THR A 168 20.93 -23.31 23.15
C THR A 168 20.19 -24.42 23.91
N LYS A 169 20.93 -25.21 24.69
CA LYS A 169 20.32 -26.10 25.67
C LYS A 169 19.92 -25.26 26.89
N HIS A 170 18.65 -24.89 26.95
CA HIS A 170 18.08 -24.09 28.03
C HIS A 170 16.96 -24.85 28.76
N ALA A 171 16.81 -24.64 30.07
CA ALA A 171 15.79 -25.30 30.89
C ALA A 171 14.37 -25.03 30.36
N GLU A 172 14.06 -23.78 30.02
CA GLU A 172 12.77 -23.36 29.41
C GLU A 172 12.43 -24.03 28.06
N LEU A 173 13.38 -24.68 27.39
CA LEU A 173 13.11 -25.42 26.14
C LEU A 173 13.15 -26.94 26.35
N LYS A 174 13.24 -27.40 27.60
CA LYS A 174 13.28 -28.83 27.92
C LYS A 174 11.96 -29.49 27.57
N GLY A 175 12.01 -30.50 26.72
CA GLY A 175 10.83 -31.27 26.29
C GLY A 175 10.15 -30.73 25.03
N VAL A 176 10.60 -29.59 24.49
CA VAL A 176 10.14 -29.08 23.20
C VAL A 176 10.54 -30.07 22.09
N THR A 177 9.58 -30.44 21.25
CA THR A 177 9.83 -31.37 20.14
C THR A 177 10.44 -30.63 18.95
N LEU A 178 11.67 -31.00 18.60
CA LEU A 178 12.36 -30.46 17.41
C LEU A 178 12.00 -31.25 16.15
N VAL A 179 11.75 -30.55 15.05
CA VAL A 179 11.43 -31.11 13.73
C VAL A 179 12.34 -30.48 12.68
N ALA A 180 12.96 -31.29 11.83
CA ALA A 180 13.80 -30.86 10.71
C ALA A 180 14.77 -29.69 11.05
N PRO A 181 15.52 -29.75 12.17
CA PRO A 181 16.40 -28.66 12.56
C PRO A 181 17.48 -28.42 11.50
N ARG A 182 17.88 -27.16 11.33
CA ARG A 182 18.81 -26.77 10.26
C ARG A 182 19.81 -25.72 10.72
N ASN A 183 21.02 -25.80 10.18
CA ASN A 183 22.05 -24.78 10.27
C ASN A 183 22.53 -24.46 8.85
N LEU A 184 22.30 -23.21 8.45
CA LEU A 184 22.65 -22.67 7.13
C LEU A 184 23.97 -21.88 7.15
N LEU A 185 24.56 -21.74 8.33
CA LEU A 185 25.85 -21.12 8.58
C LEU A 185 26.93 -22.21 8.69
N ASN A 186 28.02 -21.93 9.40
CA ASN A 186 29.10 -22.87 9.63
C ASN A 186 28.68 -23.94 10.67
N GLY A 187 29.14 -25.18 10.46
CA GLY A 187 28.92 -26.31 11.38
C GLY A 187 28.20 -27.49 10.74
N ARG A 188 27.62 -28.35 11.58
CA ARG A 188 26.87 -29.52 11.12
C ARG A 188 25.50 -29.08 10.57
N PRO A 189 25.11 -29.49 9.34
CA PRO A 189 23.90 -28.96 8.69
C PRO A 189 22.59 -29.15 9.45
N ASN A 190 22.47 -30.19 10.29
CA ASN A 190 21.25 -30.49 11.05
C ASN A 190 21.39 -30.14 12.55
N ASP A 191 22.36 -29.29 12.89
CA ASP A 191 22.65 -28.87 14.27
C ASP A 191 22.37 -27.38 14.44
N PRO A 192 21.18 -27.00 14.95
CA PRO A 192 20.74 -25.61 15.05
C PRO A 192 21.33 -24.91 16.29
N THR A 193 22.35 -25.50 16.93
CA THR A 193 22.91 -24.98 18.16
C THR A 193 23.51 -23.60 17.93
N ASP A 194 23.08 -22.61 18.72
CA ASP A 194 23.74 -21.30 18.76
C ASP A 194 25.08 -21.45 19.51
N PRO A 195 26.25 -21.18 18.86
CA PRO A 195 27.54 -21.28 19.52
C PRO A 195 27.83 -20.12 20.48
N LEU A 196 26.89 -19.18 20.64
CA LEU A 196 27.02 -17.99 21.46
C LEU A 196 28.24 -17.14 21.05
N PRO A 197 28.26 -16.65 19.79
CA PRO A 197 29.39 -15.86 19.31
C PRO A 197 29.54 -14.56 20.09
N LYS A 198 30.77 -14.08 20.25
CA LYS A 198 31.06 -12.82 20.95
C LYS A 198 30.52 -11.57 20.26
N ILE A 199 30.19 -11.67 18.97
CA ILE A 199 29.69 -10.59 18.13
C ILE A 199 28.36 -11.04 17.55
N GLY A 200 27.37 -10.15 17.52
CA GLY A 200 26.02 -10.43 17.06
C GLY A 200 25.03 -10.51 18.21
N ASN A 201 23.97 -11.30 18.02
CA ASN A 201 22.85 -11.43 18.95
C ASN A 201 22.82 -12.85 19.54
N ALA A 202 23.91 -13.26 20.17
CA ALA A 202 24.04 -14.58 20.78
C ALA A 202 22.85 -14.90 21.69
N GLY A 203 22.29 -16.11 21.57
CA GLY A 203 21.20 -16.56 22.42
C GLY A 203 19.82 -16.04 22.04
N HIS A 204 19.72 -15.10 21.09
CA HIS A 204 18.45 -14.48 20.70
C HIS A 204 17.39 -15.50 20.26
N GLY A 205 17.76 -16.48 19.44
CA GLY A 205 16.82 -17.53 19.03
C GLY A 205 16.32 -18.40 20.20
N THR A 206 17.10 -18.53 21.28
CA THR A 206 16.64 -19.20 22.53
C THR A 206 15.61 -18.35 23.25
N SER A 207 15.86 -17.05 23.36
CA SER A 207 14.96 -16.08 23.99
C SER A 207 13.60 -16.08 23.30
N THR A 208 13.57 -15.91 21.98
CA THR A 208 12.31 -15.87 21.21
C THR A 208 11.61 -17.22 21.15
N ALA A 209 12.36 -18.33 21.07
CA ALA A 209 11.80 -19.68 21.15
C ALA A 209 11.11 -19.92 22.51
N SER A 210 11.66 -19.40 23.61
CA SER A 210 11.07 -19.60 24.95
C SER A 210 9.70 -18.92 25.09
N VAL A 211 9.56 -17.72 24.52
CA VAL A 211 8.30 -16.95 24.49
C VAL A 211 7.24 -17.62 23.62
N LEU A 212 7.65 -18.42 22.63
CA LEU A 212 6.75 -19.21 21.79
C LEU A 212 6.40 -20.57 22.41
N LEU A 213 7.38 -21.29 22.97
CA LEU A 213 7.33 -22.74 23.18
C LEU A 213 7.54 -23.21 24.62
N SER A 214 7.89 -22.34 25.57
CA SER A 214 8.22 -22.83 26.93
C SER A 214 7.04 -23.61 27.54
N PRO A 215 7.23 -24.88 27.95
CA PRO A 215 6.17 -25.67 28.55
C PRO A 215 5.60 -25.02 29.81
N GLN A 216 4.28 -25.06 29.97
CA GLN A 216 3.55 -24.49 31.14
C GLN A 216 4.03 -24.99 32.51
N THR A 217 4.75 -26.11 32.58
CA THR A 217 5.30 -26.67 33.82
C THR A 217 6.60 -26.00 34.28
N LEU A 218 7.13 -25.06 33.49
CA LEU A 218 8.40 -24.37 33.75
C LEU A 218 8.17 -22.95 34.29
N ASP A 219 9.23 -22.14 34.33
CA ASP A 219 9.20 -20.85 35.01
C ASP A 219 8.43 -19.77 34.23
N ILE A 220 8.43 -19.87 32.89
CA ILE A 220 7.50 -19.15 32.00
C ILE A 220 6.69 -20.14 31.17
N SER A 221 5.68 -19.62 30.47
CA SER A 221 4.97 -20.37 29.43
C SER A 221 5.06 -19.64 28.11
N GLY A 222 5.28 -20.37 27.03
CA GLY A 222 5.15 -19.85 25.67
C GLY A 222 3.68 -19.67 25.26
N SER A 223 3.43 -18.96 24.15
CA SER A 223 2.08 -18.79 23.59
C SER A 223 1.54 -20.03 22.86
N ALA A 224 2.39 -20.98 22.47
CA ALA A 224 2.03 -22.27 21.88
C ALA A 224 2.94 -23.41 22.40
N PRO A 225 2.84 -23.77 23.69
CA PRO A 225 3.78 -24.69 24.35
C PRO A 225 3.72 -26.14 23.84
N GLU A 226 2.67 -26.52 23.10
CA GLU A 226 2.52 -27.87 22.52
C GLU A 226 2.80 -27.89 21.00
N ALA A 227 3.23 -26.77 20.42
CA ALA A 227 3.70 -26.74 19.04
C ALA A 227 5.05 -27.46 18.88
N LYS A 228 5.31 -27.95 17.67
CA LYS A 228 6.59 -28.52 17.28
C LYS A 228 7.49 -27.42 16.74
N HIS A 229 8.76 -27.42 17.14
CA HIS A 229 9.72 -26.40 16.78
C HIS A 229 10.61 -26.85 15.63
N MET A 230 10.71 -26.05 14.57
CA MET A 230 11.73 -26.19 13.53
C MET A 230 12.76 -25.05 13.67
N PRO A 231 13.79 -25.20 14.52
CA PRO A 231 14.83 -24.20 14.68
C PRO A 231 15.75 -24.20 13.45
N ILE A 232 15.94 -23.01 12.86
CA ILE A 232 16.81 -22.82 11.71
C ILE A 232 17.84 -21.75 12.04
N ARG A 233 19.07 -22.16 12.32
CA ARG A 233 20.21 -21.25 12.48
C ARG A 233 20.57 -20.66 11.12
N ALA A 234 20.11 -19.44 10.85
CA ALA A 234 20.26 -18.74 9.58
C ALA A 234 21.08 -17.46 9.70
N ILE A 235 21.19 -16.89 10.90
CA ILE A 235 21.80 -15.58 11.15
C ILE A 235 22.70 -15.62 12.39
N GLU A 236 23.61 -14.65 12.52
CA GLU A 236 24.36 -14.41 13.77
C GLU A 236 23.96 -13.05 14.38
N SER A 237 23.35 -12.17 13.58
CA SER A 237 22.78 -10.91 14.02
C SER A 237 21.41 -10.71 13.37
N VAL A 238 20.49 -10.14 14.14
CA VAL A 238 19.11 -9.85 13.73
C VAL A 238 19.03 -8.68 12.73
N ALA A 239 20.05 -7.82 12.69
CA ALA A 239 20.20 -6.78 11.67
C ALA A 239 20.83 -7.37 10.40
N ARG A 240 20.10 -7.33 9.28
CA ARG A 240 20.47 -8.06 8.05
C ARG A 240 20.91 -7.15 6.92
N LEU A 241 22.16 -7.33 6.50
CA LEU A 241 22.71 -6.75 5.27
C LEU A 241 22.66 -7.72 4.08
N SER A 242 22.45 -9.00 4.35
CA SER A 242 22.11 -10.01 3.36
C SER A 242 20.97 -10.88 3.88
N GLN A 243 19.98 -11.09 3.02
CA GLN A 243 18.76 -11.87 3.29
C GLN A 243 18.77 -13.25 2.60
N ILE A 244 19.83 -13.58 1.87
CA ILE A 244 19.94 -14.85 1.12
C ILE A 244 19.74 -16.07 2.05
N LYS A 245 20.38 -16.06 3.22
CA LYS A 245 20.26 -17.13 4.22
C LYS A 245 18.88 -17.23 4.84
N VAL A 246 18.19 -16.09 4.99
CA VAL A 246 16.81 -16.05 5.48
C VAL A 246 15.86 -16.64 4.42
N ALA A 247 16.06 -16.30 3.14
CA ALA A 247 15.32 -16.92 2.04
C ALA A 247 15.53 -18.44 1.99
N GLN A 248 16.77 -18.92 2.15
CA GLN A 248 17.08 -20.36 2.26
C GLN A 248 16.38 -21.02 3.46
N ALA A 249 16.28 -20.32 4.59
CA ALA A 249 15.58 -20.81 5.77
C ALA A 249 14.07 -20.93 5.54
N ILE A 250 13.47 -19.97 4.85
CA ILE A 250 12.04 -20.02 4.46
C ILE A 250 11.80 -21.21 3.51
N ASP A 251 12.63 -21.39 2.49
CA ASP A 251 12.51 -22.52 1.57
C ASP A 251 12.65 -23.87 2.31
N HIS A 252 13.63 -23.98 3.22
CA HIS A 252 13.77 -25.16 4.09
C HIS A 252 12.51 -25.39 4.93
N ALA A 253 11.96 -24.34 5.54
CA ALA A 253 10.77 -24.42 6.35
C ALA A 253 9.56 -24.95 5.56
N VAL A 254 9.31 -24.37 4.39
CA VAL A 254 8.22 -24.79 3.48
C VAL A 254 8.41 -26.25 3.07
N ASN A 255 9.61 -26.62 2.60
CA ASN A 255 9.91 -27.97 2.13
C ASN A 255 9.83 -29.05 3.23
N ASN A 256 9.95 -28.65 4.50
CA ASN A 256 9.88 -29.56 5.65
C ASN A 256 8.55 -29.43 6.43
N GLY A 257 7.52 -28.84 5.82
CA GLY A 257 6.16 -28.87 6.35
C GLY A 257 5.90 -27.88 7.49
N ALA A 258 6.58 -26.74 7.51
CA ALA A 258 6.21 -25.65 8.42
C ALA A 258 4.78 -25.16 8.12
N HIS A 259 4.06 -24.75 9.17
CA HIS A 259 2.74 -24.15 9.05
C HIS A 259 2.77 -22.66 9.37
N VAL A 260 3.68 -22.25 10.24
CA VAL A 260 3.95 -20.86 10.63
C VAL A 260 5.46 -20.64 10.57
N ILE A 261 5.89 -19.50 10.06
CA ILE A 261 7.28 -19.03 10.12
C ILE A 261 7.29 -17.73 10.91
N THR A 262 8.12 -17.67 11.96
CA THR A 262 8.34 -16.46 12.75
C THR A 262 9.77 -15.96 12.56
N MET A 263 9.91 -14.68 12.21
CA MET A 263 11.19 -14.04 11.89
C MET A 263 11.42 -12.83 12.79
N SER A 264 12.20 -13.04 13.85
CA SER A 264 12.62 -11.99 14.78
C SER A 264 13.91 -11.32 14.27
N LEU A 265 13.86 -10.82 13.03
CA LEU A 265 14.98 -10.21 12.32
C LEU A 265 14.50 -9.13 11.36
N GLY A 266 15.41 -8.26 10.91
CA GLY A 266 15.07 -7.20 9.98
C GLY A 266 16.30 -6.59 9.31
N GLY A 267 16.14 -6.03 8.12
CA GLY A 267 17.26 -5.45 7.39
C GLY A 267 16.89 -4.92 6.02
N LEU A 268 17.79 -5.10 5.06
CA LEU A 268 17.64 -4.58 3.69
C LEU A 268 16.51 -5.25 2.91
N ALA A 269 16.03 -4.54 1.90
CA ALA A 269 15.16 -5.13 0.88
C ALA A 269 15.94 -6.18 0.07
N SER A 270 15.26 -7.29 -0.25
CA SER A 270 15.80 -8.37 -1.08
C SER A 270 14.69 -9.04 -1.90
N LEU A 271 14.94 -9.19 -3.20
CA LEU A 271 14.12 -9.95 -4.13
C LEU A 271 14.15 -11.45 -3.82
N SER A 272 15.31 -12.01 -3.42
CA SER A 272 15.40 -13.40 -2.98
C SER A 272 14.47 -13.66 -1.78
N LEU A 273 14.47 -12.74 -0.80
CA LEU A 273 13.58 -12.83 0.36
C LEU A 273 12.10 -12.73 -0.03
N TRP A 274 11.73 -11.75 -0.86
CA TRP A 274 10.35 -11.56 -1.30
C TRP A 274 9.80 -12.75 -2.11
N LEU A 275 10.62 -13.36 -2.97
CA LEU A 275 10.26 -14.57 -3.71
C LEU A 275 10.07 -15.77 -2.76
N ALA A 276 10.93 -15.94 -1.76
CA ALA A 276 10.77 -17.00 -0.76
C ALA A 276 9.50 -16.81 0.09
N LEU A 277 9.19 -15.59 0.50
CA LEU A 277 7.93 -15.26 1.19
C LEU A 277 6.71 -15.58 0.33
N SER A 278 6.76 -15.20 -0.96
CA SER A 278 5.68 -15.51 -1.92
C SER A 278 5.43 -17.01 -2.01
N ARG A 279 6.50 -17.82 -2.16
CA ARG A 279 6.38 -19.28 -2.17
C ARG A 279 5.80 -19.85 -0.87
N ALA A 280 6.17 -19.30 0.28
CA ALA A 280 5.65 -19.74 1.57
C ALA A 280 4.15 -19.47 1.71
N VAL A 281 3.72 -18.26 1.35
CA VAL A 281 2.31 -17.87 1.35
C VAL A 281 1.49 -18.74 0.40
N ASP A 282 2.00 -18.97 -0.81
CA ASP A 282 1.36 -19.83 -1.82
C ASP A 282 1.27 -21.30 -1.36
N ALA A 283 2.21 -21.76 -0.53
CA ALA A 283 2.18 -23.07 0.12
C ALA A 283 1.22 -23.15 1.34
N GLY A 284 0.52 -22.05 1.66
CA GLY A 284 -0.40 -21.97 2.80
C GLY A 284 0.33 -21.94 4.15
N VAL A 285 1.50 -21.30 4.19
CA VAL A 285 2.27 -21.01 5.41
C VAL A 285 2.00 -19.57 5.83
N ILE A 286 1.75 -19.34 7.12
CA ILE A 286 1.63 -17.99 7.68
C ILE A 286 3.04 -17.50 8.02
N VAL A 287 3.47 -16.37 7.47
CA VAL A 287 4.80 -15.80 7.70
C VAL A 287 4.69 -14.46 8.41
N LEU A 288 5.36 -14.34 9.58
CA LEU A 288 5.32 -13.14 10.42
C LEU A 288 6.74 -12.63 10.67
N ALA A 289 6.90 -11.31 10.73
CA ALA A 289 8.17 -10.67 11.05
C ALA A 289 8.02 -9.46 11.99
N ALA A 290 9.06 -9.25 12.78
CA ALA A 290 9.19 -8.12 13.68
C ALA A 290 9.25 -6.79 12.91
N ALA A 291 8.50 -5.77 13.36
CA ALA A 291 8.49 -4.46 12.72
C ALA A 291 9.84 -3.73 12.77
N GLY A 292 10.71 -4.07 13.74
CA GLY A 292 12.01 -3.44 13.97
C GLY A 292 12.06 -2.67 15.29
N ASN A 293 13.27 -2.42 15.78
CA ASN A 293 13.50 -1.74 17.06
C ASN A 293 14.36 -0.49 16.84
N CYS A 294 13.93 0.66 17.37
CA CYS A 294 14.73 1.90 17.51
C CYS A 294 15.26 2.52 16.20
N ILE A 295 14.78 2.09 15.04
CA ILE A 295 15.19 2.62 13.72
C ILE A 295 14.17 3.65 13.18
N GLY A 296 12.97 3.71 13.76
CA GLY A 296 11.94 4.69 13.42
C GLY A 296 11.09 4.37 12.18
N LEU A 297 11.34 3.24 11.52
CA LEU A 297 10.61 2.77 10.32
C LEU A 297 10.48 1.24 10.31
N VAL A 298 9.44 0.72 9.66
CA VAL A 298 9.24 -0.73 9.50
C VAL A 298 10.30 -1.33 8.56
N VAL A 299 11.04 -2.34 9.02
CA VAL A 299 12.13 -2.99 8.27
C VAL A 299 11.66 -4.20 7.46
N TRP A 300 12.46 -4.67 6.49
CA TRP A 300 12.16 -5.89 5.75
C TRP A 300 12.58 -7.14 6.55
N PRO A 301 11.76 -8.21 6.61
CA PRO A 301 10.61 -8.48 5.74
C PRO A 301 9.24 -7.94 6.18
N ALA A 302 9.07 -7.42 7.40
CA ALA A 302 7.78 -6.94 7.90
C ALA A 302 7.12 -5.88 6.98
N ARG A 303 7.92 -5.17 6.18
CA ARG A 303 7.46 -4.19 5.20
C ARG A 303 6.86 -4.78 3.90
N TYR A 304 7.00 -6.09 3.66
CA TYR A 304 6.49 -6.73 2.45
C TYR A 304 5.01 -7.11 2.57
N ASP A 305 4.25 -6.96 1.49
CA ASP A 305 2.86 -7.42 1.39
C ASP A 305 2.70 -8.91 1.72
N LYS A 306 3.72 -9.71 1.36
CA LYS A 306 3.83 -11.14 1.61
C LYS A 306 4.26 -11.52 3.02
N CYS A 307 4.50 -10.56 3.92
CA CYS A 307 4.84 -10.83 5.30
C CYS A 307 3.87 -10.13 6.25
N ILE A 308 3.47 -10.79 7.34
CA ILE A 308 2.73 -10.14 8.40
C ILE A 308 3.68 -9.31 9.28
N GLY A 309 3.49 -7.99 9.32
CA GLY A 309 4.29 -7.07 10.14
C GLY A 309 3.71 -6.92 11.54
N VAL A 310 4.51 -7.19 12.58
CA VAL A 310 4.06 -7.16 13.99
C VAL A 310 4.84 -6.11 14.80
N ALA A 311 4.11 -5.15 15.37
CA ALA A 311 4.67 -4.12 16.26
C ALA A 311 4.53 -4.50 17.75
N GLY A 312 5.29 -3.80 18.59
CA GLY A 312 5.38 -4.05 20.04
C GLY A 312 4.58 -3.06 20.89
N THR A 313 3.83 -3.56 21.86
CA THR A 313 3.17 -2.76 22.90
C THR A 313 3.77 -2.99 24.29
N ASP A 314 3.44 -2.11 25.22
CA ASP A 314 3.74 -2.27 26.64
C ASP A 314 2.57 -2.87 27.44
N SER A 315 2.74 -2.93 28.76
CA SER A 315 1.77 -3.44 29.73
C SER A 315 0.50 -2.57 29.87
N LYS A 316 0.51 -1.35 29.32
CA LYS A 316 -0.60 -0.39 29.35
C LYS A 316 -1.35 -0.33 28.02
N ASP A 317 -1.05 -1.26 27.10
CA ASP A 317 -1.55 -1.28 25.73
C ASP A 317 -1.12 -0.07 24.88
N GLU A 318 -0.07 0.64 25.29
CA GLU A 318 0.53 1.72 24.52
C GLU A 318 1.61 1.16 23.59
N ARG A 319 1.96 1.90 22.53
CA ARG A 319 3.12 1.56 21.70
C ARG A 319 4.37 1.55 22.57
N TRP A 320 5.11 0.45 22.56
CA TRP A 320 6.44 0.42 23.16
C TRP A 320 7.34 1.44 22.43
N THR A 321 7.97 2.34 23.17
CA THR A 321 8.78 3.43 22.60
C THR A 321 9.80 2.94 21.57
N GLY A 322 10.43 1.79 21.82
CA GLY A 322 11.39 1.16 20.92
C GLY A 322 10.79 0.49 19.68
N SER A 323 9.48 0.29 19.60
CA SER A 323 8.83 -0.33 18.43
C SER A 323 8.87 0.61 17.22
N CYS A 324 9.37 0.11 16.09
CA CYS A 324 9.12 0.72 14.79
C CYS A 324 7.61 0.79 14.50
N LYS A 325 7.24 1.75 13.65
CA LYS A 325 5.85 2.11 13.37
C LYS A 325 5.66 2.50 11.89
N GLY A 326 4.46 2.32 11.36
CA GLY A 326 4.12 2.65 9.97
C GLY A 326 2.97 1.81 9.40
N PRO A 327 2.45 2.20 8.22
CA PRO A 327 1.29 1.57 7.58
C PRO A 327 1.52 0.13 7.14
N GLU A 328 2.77 -0.34 7.16
CA GLU A 328 3.10 -1.73 6.83
C GLU A 328 2.88 -2.70 8.01
N ILE A 329 2.51 -2.20 9.19
CA ILE A 329 2.17 -3.05 10.34
C ILE A 329 0.73 -3.54 10.22
N ASP A 330 0.55 -4.86 10.29
CA ASP A 330 -0.76 -5.49 10.24
C ASP A 330 -1.51 -5.41 11.57
N PHE A 331 -0.79 -5.70 12.67
CA PHE A 331 -1.31 -5.64 14.04
C PHE A 331 -0.15 -5.64 15.04
N SER A 332 -0.47 -5.50 16.32
CA SER A 332 0.49 -5.44 17.42
C SER A 332 0.35 -6.59 18.40
N ALA A 333 1.42 -6.84 19.17
CA ALA A 333 1.44 -7.75 20.30
C ALA A 333 2.39 -7.23 21.40
N PRO A 334 2.31 -7.73 22.63
CA PRO A 334 3.21 -7.36 23.72
C PRO A 334 4.69 -7.49 23.35
N GLY A 335 5.47 -6.42 23.57
CA GLY A 335 6.87 -6.33 23.17
C GLY A 335 7.80 -5.72 24.23
N GLN A 336 7.30 -5.00 25.23
CA GLN A 336 8.10 -4.44 26.34
C GLN A 336 7.93 -5.27 27.61
N ASN A 337 9.02 -5.62 28.28
CA ASN A 337 9.07 -6.33 29.56
C ASN A 337 8.46 -7.75 29.50
N VAL A 338 8.62 -8.43 28.35
CA VAL A 338 8.22 -9.82 28.15
C VAL A 338 9.25 -10.75 28.78
N TYR A 339 8.83 -11.61 29.71
CA TYR A 339 9.73 -12.58 30.34
C TYR A 339 10.17 -13.67 29.35
N ARG A 340 11.48 -13.92 29.32
CA ARG A 340 12.13 -14.81 28.35
C ARG A 340 13.32 -15.53 28.98
N ALA A 341 13.75 -16.63 28.35
CA ALA A 341 15.01 -17.30 28.66
C ALA A 341 16.23 -16.44 28.29
N THR A 342 17.27 -16.42 29.14
CA THR A 342 18.53 -15.72 28.86
C THR A 342 19.63 -16.68 28.38
N ALA A 343 20.51 -16.20 27.50
CA ALA A 343 21.66 -16.96 27.01
C ALA A 343 22.81 -16.01 26.60
N PRO A 344 24.07 -16.23 27.02
CA PRO A 344 24.54 -17.30 27.92
C PRO A 344 23.97 -17.14 29.33
N GLY A 345 23.56 -18.26 29.92
CA GLY A 345 22.78 -18.27 31.15
C GLY A 345 21.79 -19.42 31.13
N ASN A 346 21.05 -19.57 32.23
CA ASN A 346 19.92 -20.47 32.28
C ASN A 346 18.79 -19.87 33.15
N ASP A 347 18.68 -18.54 33.10
CA ASP A 347 17.78 -17.73 33.91
C ASP A 347 16.60 -17.23 33.06
N VAL A 348 15.64 -16.60 33.74
CA VAL A 348 14.46 -15.98 33.13
C VAL A 348 14.40 -14.52 33.56
N GLU A 349 14.39 -13.63 32.59
CA GLU A 349 14.42 -12.17 32.83
C GLU A 349 13.46 -11.45 31.87
N PRO A 350 12.93 -10.28 32.25
CA PRO A 350 12.17 -9.43 31.34
C PRO A 350 13.07 -8.89 30.22
N GLY A 351 12.62 -9.02 28.97
CA GLY A 351 13.25 -8.44 27.78
C GLY A 351 12.29 -7.53 27.02
N GLN A 352 12.81 -6.75 26.07
CA GLN A 352 12.01 -5.88 25.21
C GLN A 352 12.41 -6.04 23.74
N GLY A 353 11.45 -5.97 22.82
CA GLY A 353 11.69 -6.21 21.40
C GLY A 353 10.43 -6.56 20.62
N THR A 354 10.31 -6.04 19.39
CA THR A 354 9.32 -6.54 18.41
C THR A 354 9.58 -8.01 18.06
N SER A 355 10.79 -8.52 18.32
CA SER A 355 11.16 -9.93 18.34
C SER A 355 10.27 -10.79 19.24
N TYR A 356 9.87 -10.28 20.41
CA TYR A 356 8.99 -11.00 21.34
C TYR A 356 7.53 -10.90 20.89
N ALA A 357 7.11 -9.73 20.41
CA ALA A 357 5.77 -9.51 19.85
C ALA A 357 5.46 -10.48 18.70
N VAL A 358 6.38 -10.63 17.74
CA VAL A 358 6.20 -11.56 16.61
C VAL A 358 6.21 -13.03 17.05
N ALA A 359 7.06 -13.42 18.00
CA ALA A 359 7.10 -14.77 18.54
C ALA A 359 5.78 -15.14 19.26
N LEU A 360 5.27 -14.21 20.08
CA LEU A 360 3.97 -14.34 20.73
C LEU A 360 2.83 -14.52 19.73
N ALA A 361 2.76 -13.65 18.72
CA ALA A 361 1.76 -13.69 17.66
C ALA A 361 1.81 -14.99 16.83
N ALA A 362 3.02 -15.50 16.54
CA ALA A 362 3.20 -16.77 15.85
C ALA A 362 2.62 -17.96 16.64
N GLY A 363 2.68 -17.94 17.98
CA GLY A 363 2.02 -18.95 18.79
C GLY A 363 0.51 -18.81 18.83
N VAL A 364 -0.04 -17.60 18.75
CA VAL A 364 -1.49 -17.40 18.55
C VAL A 364 -1.93 -17.98 17.19
N ALA A 365 -1.15 -17.76 16.12
CA ALA A 365 -1.39 -18.38 14.83
C ALA A 365 -1.37 -19.92 14.90
N ALA A 366 -0.43 -20.49 15.67
CA ALA A 366 -0.37 -21.92 15.90
C ALA A 366 -1.58 -22.45 16.68
N CYS A 367 -2.04 -21.73 17.70
CA CYS A 367 -3.25 -22.09 18.45
C CYS A 367 -4.50 -22.05 17.55
N TRP A 368 -4.64 -21.04 16.70
CA TRP A 368 -5.73 -20.91 15.75
C TRP A 368 -5.76 -22.07 14.73
N LEU A 369 -4.62 -22.40 14.13
CA LEU A 369 -4.50 -23.53 13.20
C LEU A 369 -4.79 -24.89 13.89
N ALA A 370 -4.35 -25.07 15.13
CA ALA A 370 -4.60 -26.29 15.91
C ALA A 370 -6.09 -26.47 16.22
N PHE A 371 -6.73 -25.42 16.74
CA PHE A 371 -8.13 -25.44 17.17
C PHE A 371 -9.09 -25.74 16.02
N HIS A 372 -8.95 -25.02 14.89
CA HIS A 372 -9.83 -25.21 13.73
C HIS A 372 -9.44 -26.41 12.86
N GLY A 373 -8.22 -26.92 13.03
CA GLY A 373 -7.61 -27.95 12.19
C GLY A 373 -7.12 -27.35 10.87
N ARG A 374 -5.79 -27.42 10.64
CA ARG A 374 -5.14 -26.82 9.46
C ARG A 374 -5.80 -27.18 8.12
N ALA A 375 -6.20 -28.43 7.92
CA ALA A 375 -6.85 -28.85 6.68
C ALA A 375 -8.18 -28.12 6.43
N ASN A 376 -8.96 -27.86 7.50
CA ASN A 376 -10.21 -27.12 7.41
C ASN A 376 -9.94 -25.65 7.10
N VAL A 377 -8.93 -25.04 7.74
CA VAL A 377 -8.50 -23.67 7.46
C VAL A 377 -8.08 -23.52 5.99
N VAL A 378 -7.23 -24.42 5.47
CA VAL A 378 -6.80 -24.41 4.06
C VAL A 378 -8.00 -24.55 3.13
N SER A 379 -8.93 -25.46 3.42
CA SER A 379 -10.14 -25.62 2.61
C SER A 379 -11.02 -24.36 2.66
N ALA A 380 -11.16 -23.74 3.84
CA ALA A 380 -11.95 -22.54 4.05
C ALA A 380 -11.38 -21.32 3.30
N ALA A 381 -10.07 -21.10 3.38
CA ALA A 381 -9.38 -20.04 2.64
C ALA A 381 -9.54 -20.24 1.13
N LYS A 382 -9.34 -21.48 0.63
CA LYS A 382 -9.52 -21.81 -0.78
C LYS A 382 -10.95 -21.56 -1.28
N GLN A 383 -11.96 -21.89 -0.48
CA GLN A 383 -13.38 -21.62 -0.81
C GLN A 383 -13.67 -20.12 -0.92
N ARG A 384 -12.93 -19.28 -0.18
CA ARG A 384 -13.03 -17.82 -0.17
C ARG A 384 -12.14 -17.14 -1.22
N GLY A 385 -11.29 -17.90 -1.93
CA GLY A 385 -10.38 -17.35 -2.93
C GLY A 385 -9.21 -16.55 -2.34
N GLU A 386 -8.86 -16.80 -1.07
CA GLU A 386 -7.77 -16.13 -0.34
C GLU A 386 -6.71 -17.16 0.11
N THR A 387 -5.52 -16.69 0.50
CA THR A 387 -4.50 -17.56 1.11
C THR A 387 -4.80 -17.81 2.59
N VAL A 388 -4.19 -18.83 3.20
CA VAL A 388 -4.29 -19.06 4.66
C VAL A 388 -3.81 -17.84 5.44
N GLN A 389 -2.75 -17.19 4.96
CA GLN A 389 -2.22 -15.97 5.56
C GLN A 389 -3.22 -14.82 5.47
N ASP A 390 -3.80 -14.56 4.29
CA ASP A 390 -4.76 -13.46 4.11
C ASP A 390 -6.00 -13.66 5.00
N MET A 391 -6.47 -14.90 5.09
CA MET A 391 -7.54 -15.28 6.02
C MET A 391 -7.18 -14.98 7.47
N PHE A 392 -5.99 -15.40 7.91
CA PHE A 392 -5.52 -15.14 9.28
C PHE A 392 -5.39 -13.64 9.55
N ARG A 393 -4.71 -12.90 8.66
CA ARG A 393 -4.55 -11.44 8.72
C ARG A 393 -5.90 -10.72 8.84
N ARG A 394 -6.86 -11.08 7.97
CA ARG A 394 -8.22 -10.53 7.98
C ARG A 394 -8.96 -10.83 9.29
N MET A 395 -8.89 -12.07 9.76
CA MET A 395 -9.57 -12.46 11.00
C MET A 395 -8.96 -11.74 12.21
N VAL A 396 -7.63 -11.65 12.30
CA VAL A 396 -6.96 -10.88 13.36
C VAL A 396 -7.39 -9.42 13.31
N ALA A 397 -7.41 -8.79 12.13
CA ALA A 397 -7.86 -7.40 12.01
C ALA A 397 -9.30 -7.20 12.49
N ALA A 398 -10.17 -8.20 12.29
CA ALA A 398 -11.57 -8.15 12.71
C ALA A 398 -11.81 -8.53 14.18
N THR A 399 -10.82 -9.09 14.88
CA THR A 399 -10.96 -9.56 16.27
C THR A 399 -9.97 -8.93 17.24
N ALA A 400 -8.97 -8.20 16.74
CA ALA A 400 -7.98 -7.53 17.57
C ALA A 400 -8.65 -6.59 18.58
N ARG A 401 -8.06 -6.52 19.77
CA ARG A 401 -8.46 -5.58 20.80
C ARG A 401 -7.93 -4.21 20.41
N VAL A 402 -8.81 -3.22 20.39
CA VAL A 402 -8.47 -1.83 20.03
C VAL A 402 -8.58 -0.97 21.29
N PRO A 403 -7.46 -0.61 21.94
CA PRO A 403 -7.44 0.33 23.05
C PRO A 403 -7.99 1.71 22.66
N ASP A 404 -8.44 2.49 23.63
CA ASP A 404 -8.88 3.86 23.40
C ASP A 404 -7.73 4.72 22.85
N GLY A 405 -7.97 5.43 21.75
CA GLY A 405 -6.95 6.27 21.10
C GLY A 405 -5.90 5.50 20.29
N TRP A 406 -6.16 4.22 19.96
CA TRP A 406 -5.26 3.39 19.17
C TRP A 406 -4.89 4.00 17.81
N ASP A 407 -3.60 4.00 17.51
CA ASP A 407 -3.05 4.49 16.25
C ASP A 407 -3.03 3.38 15.20
N SER A 408 -4.16 3.18 14.52
CA SER A 408 -4.32 2.10 13.55
C SER A 408 -3.44 2.23 12.31
N PHE A 409 -2.95 3.43 12.01
CA PHE A 409 -2.04 3.67 10.88
C PHE A 409 -0.63 3.18 11.21
N ASN A 410 -0.14 3.51 12.40
CA ASN A 410 1.24 3.20 12.78
C ASN A 410 1.40 1.85 13.49
N MET A 411 0.33 1.30 14.08
CA MET A 411 0.37 0.12 14.96
C MET A 411 -0.54 -1.02 14.48
N GLY A 412 -1.13 -0.88 13.28
CA GLY A 412 -2.00 -1.88 12.67
C GLY A 412 -3.37 -2.00 13.36
N ALA A 413 -4.09 -3.09 13.11
CA ALA A 413 -5.50 -3.23 13.44
C ALA A 413 -5.85 -3.26 14.95
N GLY A 414 -4.86 -3.38 15.84
CA GLY A 414 -5.05 -3.53 17.28
C GLY A 414 -4.04 -4.51 17.88
N ILE A 415 -4.23 -4.85 19.15
CA ILE A 415 -3.48 -5.91 19.84
C ILE A 415 -4.18 -7.25 19.58
N ILE A 416 -3.43 -8.26 19.12
CA ILE A 416 -3.99 -9.57 18.81
C ILE A 416 -4.73 -10.19 20.03
N ASP A 417 -5.98 -10.63 19.81
CA ASP A 417 -6.82 -11.28 20.83
C ASP A 417 -7.06 -12.74 20.43
N ALA A 418 -6.36 -13.66 21.11
CA ALA A 418 -6.37 -15.08 20.80
C ALA A 418 -7.75 -15.71 21.04
N GLU A 419 -8.46 -15.28 22.08
CA GLU A 419 -9.77 -15.83 22.44
C GLU A 419 -10.81 -15.43 21.40
N ALA A 420 -10.88 -14.14 21.06
CA ALA A 420 -11.80 -13.64 20.06
C ALA A 420 -11.53 -14.27 18.69
N LEU A 421 -10.26 -14.47 18.35
CA LEU A 421 -9.85 -15.11 17.10
C LEU A 421 -10.30 -16.57 17.00
N LEU A 422 -10.11 -17.39 18.04
CA LEU A 422 -10.54 -18.79 18.04
C LEU A 422 -12.07 -18.94 18.03
N LYS A 423 -12.80 -17.99 18.64
CA LYS A 423 -14.26 -17.98 18.67
C LYS A 423 -14.89 -17.51 17.36
N ALA A 424 -14.14 -16.77 16.53
CA ALA A 424 -14.65 -16.18 15.31
C ALA A 424 -15.00 -17.24 14.26
N ASP A 425 -16.09 -16.99 13.54
CA ASP A 425 -16.38 -17.72 12.30
C ASP A 425 -15.36 -17.31 11.22
N PHE A 426 -15.08 -18.21 10.29
CA PHE A 426 -14.16 -17.97 9.18
C PHE A 426 -14.59 -16.81 8.25
N ASP A 427 -15.88 -16.47 8.25
CA ASP A 427 -16.41 -15.30 7.55
C ASP A 427 -16.22 -13.99 8.33
N ARG A 428 -15.68 -14.03 9.55
CA ARG A 428 -15.42 -12.82 10.35
C ARG A 428 -14.42 -11.90 9.64
N GLY A 429 -14.86 -10.69 9.31
CA GLY A 429 -14.07 -9.74 8.52
C GLY A 429 -14.20 -9.93 7.00
N LEU A 430 -14.97 -10.92 6.53
CA LEU A 430 -15.45 -10.90 5.14
C LEU A 430 -16.49 -9.78 5.00
N GLY A 431 -16.26 -8.89 4.04
CA GLY A 431 -17.16 -7.78 3.76
C GLY A 431 -17.03 -6.58 4.71
N THR A 432 -16.08 -6.57 5.64
CA THR A 432 -15.71 -5.34 6.36
C THR A 432 -14.84 -4.47 5.47
N GLU A 433 -15.19 -3.19 5.33
CA GLU A 433 -14.30 -2.19 4.75
C GLU A 433 -13.13 -1.98 5.70
N SER A 434 -12.05 -2.73 5.48
CA SER A 434 -10.79 -2.43 6.14
C SER A 434 -10.20 -1.15 5.53
N PRO A 435 -9.65 -0.22 6.33
CA PRO A 435 -8.82 0.88 5.85
C PRO A 435 -7.46 0.40 5.31
N THR A 436 -7.28 -0.91 5.06
CA THR A 436 -6.21 -1.36 4.20
C THR A 436 -6.49 -0.83 2.80
N ASP A 437 -5.74 0.21 2.43
CA ASP A 437 -5.34 0.61 1.09
C ASP A 437 -5.45 -0.60 0.12
N PRO A 438 -5.78 -0.42 -1.18
CA PRO A 438 -5.39 -1.44 -2.15
C PRO A 438 -3.91 -1.69 -1.89
N VAL A 439 -3.56 -2.85 -1.33
CA VAL A 439 -2.18 -3.26 -1.19
C VAL A 439 -1.70 -3.41 -2.63
N LEU A 440 -1.15 -2.32 -3.19
CA LEU A 440 -0.20 -2.42 -4.25
C LEU A 440 0.80 -3.42 -3.71
N LYS A 441 0.89 -4.60 -4.33
CA LYS A 441 1.86 -5.61 -3.94
C LYS A 441 3.20 -4.90 -3.81
N GLU A 442 3.67 -4.72 -2.59
CA GLU A 442 4.90 -3.99 -2.30
C GLU A 442 6.04 -4.95 -2.67
N THR A 443 6.30 -5.05 -3.98
CA THR A 443 7.53 -5.64 -4.50
C THR A 443 8.72 -4.93 -3.86
N PRO A 444 9.91 -5.55 -3.79
CA PRO A 444 11.12 -4.88 -3.29
C PRO A 444 11.30 -3.47 -3.86
N ALA A 445 11.09 -3.31 -5.17
CA ALA A 445 11.17 -2.03 -5.85
C ALA A 445 10.17 -0.99 -5.31
N ASN A 446 8.89 -1.36 -5.19
CA ASN A 446 7.84 -0.45 -4.72
C ASN A 446 8.02 -0.10 -3.24
N SER A 447 8.44 -1.07 -2.43
CA SER A 447 8.65 -0.92 -0.99
C SER A 447 9.84 -0.01 -0.68
N VAL A 448 10.94 -0.16 -1.44
CA VAL A 448 12.12 0.73 -1.30
C VAL A 448 11.81 2.12 -1.83
N ARG A 449 11.02 2.22 -2.91
CA ARG A 449 10.59 3.49 -3.47
C ARG A 449 9.68 4.26 -2.51
N SER A 450 8.74 3.59 -1.84
CA SER A 450 7.88 4.24 -0.84
C SER A 450 8.69 4.76 0.35
N LEU A 451 9.70 4.00 0.78
CA LEU A 451 10.59 4.44 1.86
C LEU A 451 11.50 5.60 1.43
N ALA A 452 12.07 5.56 0.23
CA ALA A 452 12.88 6.65 -0.31
C ALA A 452 12.10 7.96 -0.32
N LEU A 453 10.85 7.89 -0.78
CA LEU A 453 9.95 9.02 -0.82
C LEU A 453 9.62 9.55 0.58
N ALA A 454 9.34 8.67 1.54
CA ALA A 454 9.06 9.06 2.92
C ALA A 454 10.27 9.71 3.62
N LYS A 455 11.50 9.28 3.29
CA LYS A 455 12.73 9.75 3.96
C LYS A 455 13.36 10.99 3.33
N ALA A 456 13.39 11.04 2.01
CA ALA A 456 14.21 11.98 1.27
C ALA A 456 13.41 12.84 0.29
N GLY A 457 12.08 12.71 0.27
CA GLY A 457 11.21 13.44 -0.65
C GLY A 457 11.48 13.05 -2.10
N GLU A 458 11.01 13.86 -3.04
CA GLU A 458 11.07 13.50 -4.47
C GLU A 458 12.44 13.62 -5.11
N THR A 459 13.37 14.37 -4.52
CA THR A 459 14.76 14.44 -5.03
C THR A 459 15.46 13.08 -4.99
N ALA A 460 14.96 12.13 -4.19
CA ALA A 460 15.41 10.74 -4.14
C ALA A 460 14.88 9.85 -5.28
N LEU A 461 13.92 10.33 -6.07
CA LEU A 461 13.17 9.55 -7.08
C LEU A 461 13.66 9.71 -8.52
N GLY A 462 14.89 10.23 -8.71
CA GLY A 462 15.45 10.53 -10.04
C GLY A 462 15.20 9.40 -11.04
N ALA A 463 14.59 9.71 -12.20
CA ALA A 463 14.03 8.66 -13.08
C ALA A 463 15.04 7.83 -13.88
N GLU A 464 16.32 7.87 -13.51
CA GLU A 464 17.36 6.97 -14.02
C GLU A 464 17.66 5.82 -13.05
N ILE A 465 17.00 5.79 -11.88
CA ILE A 465 17.17 4.75 -10.88
C ILE A 465 16.32 3.52 -11.24
N ASP A 466 16.98 2.41 -11.55
CA ASP A 466 16.32 1.10 -11.63
C ASP A 466 16.07 0.54 -10.23
N TRP A 467 14.88 0.83 -9.70
CA TRP A 467 14.45 0.42 -8.36
C TRP A 467 14.41 -1.09 -8.17
N GLN A 468 14.17 -1.87 -9.23
CA GLN A 468 14.14 -3.32 -9.13
C GLN A 468 15.54 -3.88 -9.01
N ARG A 469 16.48 -3.40 -9.82
CA ARG A 469 17.87 -3.87 -9.80
C ARG A 469 18.66 -3.36 -8.60
N ARG A 470 18.36 -2.15 -8.13
CA ARG A 470 19.13 -1.46 -7.08
C ARG A 470 18.44 -1.43 -5.71
N SER A 471 17.35 -2.18 -5.52
CA SER A 471 16.57 -2.21 -4.26
C SER A 471 17.45 -2.40 -3.01
N ALA A 472 18.34 -3.38 -3.02
CA ALA A 472 19.20 -3.69 -1.87
C ALA A 472 20.20 -2.54 -1.58
N GLU A 473 20.86 -2.02 -2.62
CA GLU A 473 21.81 -0.89 -2.51
C GLU A 473 21.14 0.38 -1.99
N ILE A 474 19.97 0.71 -2.54
CA ILE A 474 19.21 1.91 -2.14
C ILE A 474 18.67 1.74 -0.72
N SER A 475 18.15 0.57 -0.36
CA SER A 475 17.68 0.32 1.01
C SER A 475 18.81 0.46 2.03
N LEU A 476 20.04 0.08 1.67
CA LEU A 476 21.21 0.27 2.51
C LEU A 476 21.53 1.74 2.72
N ALA A 477 21.51 2.54 1.65
CA ALA A 477 21.72 3.99 1.74
C ALA A 477 20.65 4.65 2.63
N LEU A 478 19.37 4.28 2.44
CA LEU A 478 18.24 4.81 3.21
C LEU A 478 18.29 4.44 4.70
N LEU A 479 18.86 3.29 5.06
CA LEU A 479 18.97 2.87 6.45
C LEU A 479 20.19 3.47 7.17
N ARG A 480 21.23 3.88 6.44
CA ARG A 480 22.47 4.43 7.00
C ARG A 480 22.43 5.92 7.31
N ASP A 481 21.76 6.68 6.47
CA ASP A 481 21.85 8.13 6.50
C ASP A 481 20.52 8.75 6.91
N GLY A 482 20.57 9.69 7.86
CA GLY A 482 19.44 10.56 8.19
C GLY A 482 19.13 11.59 7.09
N ALA A 483 19.98 11.71 6.06
CA ALA A 483 19.82 12.53 4.87
C ALA A 483 20.66 11.93 3.73
N LEU A 484 20.19 11.97 2.47
CA LEU A 484 20.98 11.50 1.31
C LEU A 484 22.37 12.16 1.25
N PRO A 485 23.43 11.48 0.74
CA PRO A 485 24.69 12.14 0.45
C PRO A 485 24.51 13.19 -0.66
N GLU A 486 25.01 14.42 -0.45
CA GLU A 486 25.09 15.42 -1.53
C GLU A 486 25.96 14.90 -2.69
N PRO A 487 25.60 15.18 -3.96
CA PRO A 487 26.48 14.91 -5.08
C PRO A 487 27.81 15.67 -4.90
N PRO A 488 28.96 15.07 -5.22
CA PRO A 488 30.26 15.70 -4.98
C PRO A 488 30.37 17.04 -5.74
N LYS A 489 30.68 18.11 -4.99
CA LYS A 489 30.67 19.49 -5.49
C LYS A 489 31.84 19.89 -6.39
N GLU A 490 32.90 19.09 -6.55
CA GLU A 490 33.94 19.29 -7.58
C GLU A 490 34.94 18.10 -7.58
N LEU A 491 35.35 17.63 -8.75
CA LEU A 491 36.37 16.58 -8.92
C LEU A 491 37.78 17.22 -9.01
N PRO A 492 38.72 16.94 -8.09
CA PRO A 492 40.08 17.42 -8.23
C PRO A 492 40.85 16.54 -9.22
N GLY A 493 41.09 17.06 -10.43
CA GLY A 493 42.18 16.55 -11.28
C GLY A 493 41.93 16.39 -12.78
N VAL A 494 41.25 17.31 -13.46
CA VAL A 494 41.43 17.47 -14.93
C VAL A 494 41.52 18.96 -15.26
N ARG A 495 42.67 19.38 -15.82
CA ARG A 495 42.89 20.74 -16.36
C ARG A 495 42.02 20.98 -17.60
N PRO A 496 41.60 22.22 -17.88
CA PRO A 496 40.76 22.51 -19.04
C PRO A 496 41.54 22.28 -20.33
N LYS A 497 40.93 21.62 -21.31
CA LYS A 497 41.42 21.60 -22.69
C LYS A 497 40.41 22.24 -23.64
N PRO A 498 40.90 22.85 -24.74
CA PRO A 498 40.23 23.90 -25.48
C PRO A 498 39.20 23.38 -26.49
N ASP A 499 38.24 24.24 -26.80
CA ASP A 499 37.28 24.13 -27.92
C ASP A 499 37.99 24.13 -29.31
N PRO A 500 37.28 23.87 -30.42
CA PRO A 500 36.58 22.63 -30.73
C PRO A 500 36.89 22.17 -32.17
N VAL A 501 37.11 20.87 -32.41
CA VAL A 501 36.97 20.29 -33.76
C VAL A 501 36.47 18.84 -33.68
N GLY A 502 35.27 18.59 -34.23
CA GLY A 502 34.90 17.31 -34.86
C GLY A 502 34.12 16.27 -34.05
N GLY A 503 32.80 16.22 -34.27
CA GLY A 503 32.12 15.15 -35.02
C GLY A 503 32.08 13.70 -34.50
N ALA A 504 30.84 13.24 -34.27
CA ALA A 504 30.28 11.90 -34.50
C ALA A 504 30.69 10.72 -33.57
N VAL A 505 29.83 10.40 -32.57
CA VAL A 505 29.20 9.07 -32.34
C VAL A 505 27.98 9.27 -31.40
N PHE A 506 26.81 9.54 -31.95
CA PHE A 506 25.51 9.41 -31.26
C PHE A 506 24.47 8.95 -32.30
N GLU A 507 24.61 7.71 -32.78
CA GLU A 507 23.60 7.02 -33.61
C GLU A 507 23.72 5.51 -33.36
N ALA A 508 22.88 4.96 -32.48
CA ALA A 508 22.64 3.50 -32.40
C ALA A 508 21.28 3.12 -31.79
N GLY A 509 20.48 4.07 -31.30
CA GLY A 509 19.16 3.82 -30.70
C GLY A 509 17.97 3.77 -31.70
N GLY A 510 18.22 3.75 -33.01
CA GLY A 510 17.21 4.11 -34.02
C GLY A 510 16.61 2.99 -34.88
N ALA A 511 17.05 1.73 -34.80
CA ALA A 511 16.76 0.76 -35.88
C ALA A 511 16.04 -0.55 -35.49
N ALA A 512 15.68 -0.78 -34.23
CA ALA A 512 15.04 -2.04 -33.81
C ALA A 512 13.51 -1.91 -33.57
N LEU A 513 12.87 -0.90 -34.17
CA LEU A 513 11.44 -0.60 -34.03
C LEU A 513 10.56 -1.18 -35.16
N GLU A 514 11.11 -1.97 -36.07
CA GLU A 514 10.37 -2.55 -37.19
C GLU A 514 10.70 -4.05 -37.35
N SER A 515 9.94 -4.96 -36.72
CA SER A 515 9.66 -6.33 -37.24
C SER A 515 9.12 -7.33 -36.19
N VAL A 516 7.98 -7.07 -35.54
CA VAL A 516 7.17 -8.19 -34.98
C VAL A 516 5.68 -7.88 -35.11
N ALA A 517 5.15 -7.91 -36.33
CA ALA A 517 3.72 -7.94 -36.62
C ALA A 517 3.31 -9.39 -36.90
N GLY A 518 2.44 -9.97 -36.07
CA GLY A 518 2.02 -11.36 -36.28
C GLY A 518 1.10 -12.01 -35.23
N ALA A 519 0.16 -11.26 -34.63
CA ALA A 519 -1.03 -11.82 -33.95
C ALA A 519 -2.16 -10.78 -33.98
N PRO A 520 -3.45 -11.17 -34.04
CA PRO A 520 -4.55 -10.20 -34.23
C PRO A 520 -4.61 -9.23 -33.05
N PRO A 521 -4.59 -7.90 -33.29
CA PRO A 521 -4.68 -6.93 -32.22
C PRO A 521 -6.07 -6.94 -31.57
N PRO A 522 -6.17 -6.78 -30.23
CA PRO A 522 -7.43 -6.39 -29.61
C PRO A 522 -7.90 -5.07 -30.26
N SER A 523 -9.20 -4.97 -30.49
CA SER A 523 -9.86 -3.83 -31.14
C SER A 523 -9.27 -2.49 -30.68
N PRO A 524 -8.89 -1.58 -31.60
CA PRO A 524 -8.17 -0.36 -31.25
C PRO A 524 -8.92 0.42 -30.18
N ALA A 525 -8.30 0.51 -28.99
CA ALA A 525 -8.67 1.51 -28.02
C ALA A 525 -8.43 2.85 -28.69
N ILE A 526 -9.48 3.55 -29.11
CA ILE A 526 -9.39 4.98 -29.38
C ILE A 526 -9.25 5.66 -28.01
N ARG A 527 -8.08 5.53 -27.39
CA ARG A 527 -7.54 6.58 -26.55
C ARG A 527 -6.96 7.58 -27.53
N ARG A 528 -7.68 8.68 -27.82
CA ARG A 528 -6.93 9.89 -28.17
C ARG A 528 -5.95 10.10 -27.03
N SER A 529 -4.67 10.24 -27.34
CA SER A 529 -3.68 10.45 -26.30
C SER A 529 -4.01 11.78 -25.62
N ARG A 530 -3.75 11.90 -24.30
CA ARG A 530 -3.82 13.19 -23.58
C ARG A 530 -2.97 14.28 -24.28
N ALA A 531 -2.05 13.89 -25.18
CA ALA A 531 -1.18 14.79 -25.94
C ALA A 531 -1.84 15.38 -27.20
N ASP A 532 -2.97 14.86 -27.67
CA ASP A 532 -3.66 15.34 -28.89
C ASP A 532 -4.68 16.47 -28.61
N MET A 533 -4.69 17.03 -27.39
CA MET A 533 -5.66 18.04 -26.93
C MET A 533 -4.99 19.42 -26.80
N PRO A 534 -5.62 20.53 -27.24
CA PRO A 534 -4.99 21.86 -27.25
C PRO A 534 -4.51 22.32 -25.87
N ALA A 535 -3.24 22.70 -25.76
CA ALA A 535 -2.52 22.96 -24.50
C ALA A 535 -2.85 24.31 -23.79
N TYR A 536 -3.97 24.98 -24.06
CA TYR A 536 -4.11 26.43 -23.77
C TYR A 536 -5.09 26.88 -22.65
N ARG A 537 -5.43 26.07 -21.63
CA ARG A 537 -6.37 26.55 -20.55
C ARG A 537 -6.01 26.26 -19.09
N LYS A 538 -4.90 25.57 -18.79
CA LYS A 538 -4.65 24.97 -17.45
C LYS A 538 -4.45 25.95 -16.28
N LEU A 539 -3.92 27.16 -16.51
CA LEU A 539 -3.58 28.08 -15.41
C LEU A 539 -4.73 29.01 -15.02
N SER A 540 -5.53 29.45 -16.01
CA SER A 540 -6.59 30.46 -15.82
C SER A 540 -7.67 29.98 -14.83
N ARG A 541 -7.92 28.66 -14.77
CA ARG A 541 -9.02 28.09 -13.98
C ARG A 541 -8.75 28.02 -12.48
N GLN A 542 -7.56 27.58 -12.08
CA GLN A 542 -7.19 27.54 -10.65
C GLN A 542 -7.15 28.94 -10.05
N LYS A 543 -6.66 29.92 -10.83
CA LYS A 543 -6.71 31.35 -10.48
C LYS A 543 -8.15 31.83 -10.27
N GLU A 544 -9.05 31.51 -11.20
CA GLU A 544 -10.47 31.89 -11.10
C GLU A 544 -11.13 31.33 -9.84
N ILE A 545 -10.89 30.06 -9.50
CA ILE A 545 -11.48 29.41 -8.32
C ILE A 545 -11.02 30.11 -7.03
N ILE A 546 -9.73 30.39 -6.91
CA ILE A 546 -9.12 31.03 -5.71
C ILE A 546 -9.58 32.49 -5.60
N ALA A 547 -9.55 33.27 -6.69
CA ALA A 547 -10.00 34.66 -6.71
C ALA A 547 -11.48 34.80 -6.34
N ARG A 548 -12.32 33.89 -6.87
CA ARG A 548 -13.75 33.85 -6.57
C ARG A 548 -14.01 33.56 -5.09
N ARG A 549 -13.27 32.62 -4.49
CA ARG A 549 -13.39 32.31 -3.06
C ARG A 549 -13.09 33.54 -2.20
N ALA A 550 -12.01 34.26 -2.52
CA ALA A 550 -11.67 35.50 -1.84
C ALA A 550 -12.77 36.57 -1.98
N ALA A 551 -13.41 36.67 -3.15
CA ALA A 551 -14.51 37.62 -3.38
C ALA A 551 -15.79 37.28 -2.59
N VAL A 552 -16.13 35.98 -2.44
CA VAL A 552 -17.27 35.53 -1.60
C VAL A 552 -17.05 35.93 -0.14
N GLU A 553 -15.83 35.79 0.36
CA GLU A 553 -15.49 36.15 1.74
C GLU A 553 -15.47 37.66 2.00
N ALA A 554 -15.23 38.47 0.97
CA ALA A 554 -15.40 39.92 1.02
C ALA A 554 -16.88 40.38 1.03
N GLY A 555 -17.83 39.45 1.15
CA GLY A 555 -19.28 39.71 1.24
C GLY A 555 -20.05 39.47 -0.06
N GLY A 556 -19.42 38.85 -1.07
CA GLY A 556 -20.10 38.40 -2.29
C GLY A 556 -20.90 37.11 -2.09
N SER A 557 -21.90 36.87 -2.93
CA SER A 557 -22.60 35.57 -2.98
C SER A 557 -21.83 34.56 -3.84
N LEU A 558 -22.08 33.26 -3.61
CA LEU A 558 -21.61 32.20 -4.49
C LEU A 558 -21.99 32.52 -5.95
N GLU A 559 -23.21 32.97 -6.22
CA GLU A 559 -23.69 33.23 -7.59
C GLU A 559 -23.07 34.46 -8.26
N SER A 560 -22.66 35.47 -7.48
CA SER A 560 -22.15 36.76 -8.00
C SER A 560 -20.64 36.80 -8.29
N GLY A 561 -19.90 35.77 -7.91
CA GLY A 561 -18.42 35.76 -7.98
C GLY A 561 -17.80 35.57 -9.38
N GLY A 562 -18.61 35.36 -10.42
CA GLY A 562 -18.12 35.12 -11.80
C GLY A 562 -17.46 36.33 -12.48
N ALA A 563 -17.70 37.55 -12.01
CA ALA A 563 -17.14 38.78 -12.59
C ALA A 563 -15.70 39.08 -12.13
N ALA A 564 -15.16 38.37 -11.13
CA ALA A 564 -13.83 38.60 -10.55
C ALA A 564 -12.69 37.82 -11.26
N ALA A 565 -12.99 37.11 -12.36
CA ALA A 565 -12.05 36.21 -13.03
C ALA A 565 -10.86 36.92 -13.72
N ASP A 566 -11.02 38.20 -14.08
CA ASP A 566 -10.03 38.96 -14.85
C ASP A 566 -9.09 39.83 -13.99
N GLU A 567 -9.32 39.96 -12.68
CA GLU A 567 -8.44 40.74 -11.80
C GLU A 567 -7.29 39.89 -11.21
N PRO A 568 -6.07 40.45 -11.05
CA PRO A 568 -4.96 39.76 -10.37
C PRO A 568 -5.32 39.42 -8.91
N LEU A 569 -4.94 38.23 -8.44
CA LEU A 569 -5.07 37.90 -7.02
C LEU A 569 -4.17 38.87 -6.22
N SER A 570 -4.70 39.53 -5.20
CA SER A 570 -3.88 40.43 -4.37
C SER A 570 -2.94 39.64 -3.45
N LYS A 571 -1.83 40.26 -3.03
CA LYS A 571 -0.90 39.65 -2.05
C LYS A 571 -1.63 39.29 -0.75
N ASP A 572 -2.53 40.15 -0.31
CA ASP A 572 -3.32 39.96 0.89
C ASP A 572 -4.29 38.77 0.74
N ALA A 573 -4.91 38.61 -0.43
CA ALA A 573 -5.81 37.47 -0.71
C ALA A 573 -5.05 36.13 -0.78
N ALA A 574 -3.84 36.13 -1.34
CA ALA A 574 -2.97 34.95 -1.37
C ALA A 574 -2.57 34.52 0.06
N SER A 575 -2.11 35.44 0.90
CA SER A 575 -1.76 35.14 2.30
C SER A 575 -2.97 34.64 3.09
N ALA A 576 -4.11 35.32 2.96
CA ALA A 576 -5.35 34.94 3.64
C ALA A 576 -5.85 33.54 3.24
N THR A 577 -5.52 33.06 2.03
CA THR A 577 -5.87 31.70 1.60
C THR A 577 -5.10 30.64 2.40
N LEU A 578 -3.80 30.82 2.64
CA LEU A 578 -2.97 29.87 3.39
C LEU A 578 -3.26 29.90 4.89
N ASP A 579 -3.45 31.10 5.45
CA ASP A 579 -3.82 31.26 6.86
C ASP A 579 -5.13 30.52 7.15
N ARG A 580 -6.06 30.54 6.21
CA ARG A 580 -7.33 29.82 6.30
C ARG A 580 -7.16 28.32 6.20
N VAL A 581 -6.41 27.81 5.23
CA VAL A 581 -6.11 26.36 5.14
C VAL A 581 -5.55 25.85 6.46
N THR A 582 -4.62 26.60 7.05
CA THR A 582 -4.03 26.28 8.36
C THR A 582 -5.08 26.31 9.48
N ALA A 583 -5.87 27.38 9.57
CA ALA A 583 -6.91 27.53 10.60
C ALA A 583 -8.06 26.51 10.48
N LEU A 584 -8.38 26.06 9.27
CA LEU A 584 -9.37 25.02 9.03
C LEU A 584 -8.80 23.64 9.38
N ALA A 585 -7.54 23.39 9.05
CA ALA A 585 -6.84 22.15 9.38
C ALA A 585 -6.77 21.91 10.89
N GLU A 586 -6.60 22.95 11.72
CA GLU A 586 -6.66 22.84 13.19
C GLU A 586 -8.00 22.33 13.73
N LYS A 587 -9.09 22.51 12.98
CA LYS A 587 -10.44 22.12 13.36
C LYS A 587 -10.86 20.77 12.77
N MET A 588 -9.98 20.10 12.02
CA MET A 588 -10.29 18.84 11.36
C MET A 588 -10.60 17.73 12.37
N PRO A 589 -11.65 16.92 12.13
CA PRO A 589 -11.93 15.76 12.97
C PRO A 589 -10.74 14.79 12.99
N ALA A 590 -10.36 14.28 14.16
CA ALA A 590 -9.23 13.36 14.32
C ALA A 590 -9.27 12.15 13.39
N ARG A 591 -10.47 11.67 13.11
CA ARG A 591 -10.74 10.55 12.20
C ARG A 591 -10.46 10.89 10.73
N GLU A 592 -10.78 12.09 10.29
CA GLU A 592 -10.55 12.56 8.91
C GLU A 592 -9.12 13.07 8.71
N MET A 593 -8.35 13.29 9.78
CA MET A 593 -6.92 13.56 9.70
C MET A 593 -6.09 12.30 9.48
N GLY A 594 -6.61 11.12 9.81
CA GLY A 594 -5.81 9.89 9.85
C GLY A 594 -4.65 10.04 10.84
N ASP A 595 -3.41 9.92 10.36
CA ASP A 595 -2.22 10.16 11.17
C ASP A 595 -1.98 11.68 11.35
N LYS A 596 -2.04 12.16 12.60
CA LYS A 596 -1.87 13.59 12.91
C LYS A 596 -0.50 14.16 12.50
N GLY A 597 0.55 13.35 12.52
CA GLY A 597 1.91 13.76 12.14
C GLY A 597 2.07 13.88 10.63
N ALA A 598 1.57 12.92 9.87
CA ALA A 598 1.46 12.92 8.42
C ALA A 598 0.57 14.07 7.98
N PHE A 599 -0.57 14.29 8.64
CA PHE A 599 -1.46 15.41 8.39
C PHE A 599 -0.77 16.76 8.60
N ALA A 600 -0.02 16.91 9.71
CA ALA A 600 0.79 18.09 9.94
C ALA A 600 1.91 18.25 8.89
N ALA A 601 2.56 17.16 8.47
CA ALA A 601 3.59 17.18 7.43
C ALA A 601 3.01 17.56 6.05
N ALA A 602 1.87 17.00 5.67
CA ALA A 602 1.13 17.33 4.46
C ALA A 602 0.68 18.79 4.48
N LEU A 603 0.19 19.29 5.62
CA LEU A 603 -0.17 20.69 5.80
C LEU A 603 1.04 21.63 5.71
N ASN A 604 2.19 21.25 6.27
CA ASN A 604 3.44 21.99 6.16
C ASN A 604 3.95 22.04 4.71
N MET A 605 3.86 20.93 3.97
CA MET A 605 4.19 20.89 2.54
C MET A 605 3.22 21.77 1.74
N LEU A 606 1.92 21.63 2.01
CA LEU A 606 0.88 22.42 1.36
C LEU A 606 1.06 23.93 1.58
N THR A 607 1.37 24.33 2.81
CA THR A 607 1.56 25.75 3.16
C THR A 607 2.87 26.31 2.62
N GLY A 608 3.97 25.54 2.68
CA GLY A 608 5.28 25.95 2.17
C GLY A 608 5.26 26.17 0.66
N TYR A 609 4.97 25.12 -0.11
CA TYR A 609 4.95 25.19 -1.58
C TYR A 609 3.74 25.97 -2.11
N GLY A 610 2.62 25.95 -1.38
CA GLY A 610 1.42 26.71 -1.72
C GLY A 610 1.65 28.23 -1.67
N GLY A 611 2.49 28.70 -0.75
CA GLY A 611 2.94 30.09 -0.70
C GLY A 611 3.62 30.55 -1.99
N GLU A 612 4.56 29.76 -2.48
CA GLU A 612 5.27 30.06 -3.73
C GLU A 612 4.33 30.02 -4.94
N ALA A 613 3.45 29.02 -5.01
CA ALA A 613 2.50 28.88 -6.10
C ALA A 613 1.46 30.01 -6.13
N LEU A 614 0.93 30.41 -4.97
CA LEU A 614 0.00 31.54 -4.86
C LEU A 614 0.69 32.86 -5.20
N GLN A 615 1.95 33.08 -4.81
CA GLN A 615 2.71 34.28 -5.19
C GLN A 615 2.87 34.42 -6.71
N LYS A 616 3.05 33.30 -7.43
CA LYS A 616 3.08 33.29 -8.90
C LYS A 616 1.73 33.69 -9.54
N LEU A 617 0.63 33.68 -8.77
CA LEU A 617 -0.69 34.18 -9.20
C LEU A 617 -0.91 35.66 -8.87
N VAL A 618 0.00 36.30 -8.13
CA VAL A 618 -0.12 37.70 -7.68
C VAL A 618 0.60 38.66 -8.63
N GLY A 619 -0.17 39.44 -9.40
CA GLY A 619 0.30 40.50 -10.30
C GLY A 619 0.33 40.13 -11.80
N ASP A 620 0.63 41.12 -12.64
CA ASP A 620 0.67 41.02 -14.12
C ASP A 620 2.00 40.46 -14.67
N ASP A 621 2.87 39.91 -13.82
CA ASP A 621 4.22 39.48 -14.24
C ASP A 621 4.17 38.22 -15.10
N VAL A 622 4.16 38.44 -16.41
CA VAL A 622 4.06 37.44 -17.49
C VAL A 622 5.27 36.49 -17.56
N THR A 623 6.30 36.69 -16.72
CA THR A 623 7.53 35.87 -16.76
C THR A 623 7.55 34.70 -15.78
N ALA A 624 6.71 34.69 -14.74
CA ALA A 624 6.61 33.59 -13.79
C ALA A 624 5.77 32.43 -14.38
N THR A 625 6.42 31.47 -15.02
CA THR A 625 5.72 30.29 -15.57
C THR A 625 5.31 29.34 -14.44
N VAL A 626 4.01 29.22 -14.20
CA VAL A 626 3.46 28.26 -13.22
C VAL A 626 3.76 26.82 -13.67
N THR A 627 4.52 26.13 -12.84
CA THR A 627 5.04 24.77 -13.08
C THR A 627 3.94 23.71 -12.92
N PRO A 628 4.15 22.47 -13.38
CA PRO A 628 3.26 21.36 -13.06
C PRO A 628 2.98 21.20 -11.56
N ASN A 629 3.97 21.34 -10.68
CA ASN A 629 3.75 21.17 -9.23
C ASN A 629 2.99 22.33 -8.60
N ASP A 630 3.24 23.55 -9.08
CA ASP A 630 2.43 24.69 -8.66
C ASP A 630 0.94 24.40 -8.93
N ARG A 631 0.61 23.72 -10.04
CA ARG A 631 -0.78 23.34 -10.32
C ARG A 631 -1.30 22.27 -9.37
N VAL A 632 -0.49 21.28 -9.00
CA VAL A 632 -0.96 20.23 -8.09
C VAL A 632 -1.10 20.75 -6.64
N VAL A 633 -0.22 21.65 -6.19
CA VAL A 633 -0.38 22.30 -4.88
C VAL A 633 -1.58 23.23 -4.84
N LEU A 634 -1.83 24.00 -5.91
CA LEU A 634 -3.04 24.83 -6.02
C LEU A 634 -4.30 23.97 -6.00
N GLU A 635 -4.27 22.78 -6.61
CA GLU A 635 -5.37 21.80 -6.53
C GLU A 635 -5.63 21.35 -5.09
N ALA A 636 -4.57 21.02 -4.34
CA ALA A 636 -4.66 20.64 -2.94
C ALA A 636 -5.15 21.80 -2.05
N ILE A 637 -4.71 23.04 -2.32
CA ILE A 637 -5.22 24.24 -1.64
C ILE A 637 -6.71 24.39 -1.87
N ILE A 638 -7.17 24.26 -3.12
CA ILE A 638 -8.59 24.42 -3.48
C ILE A 638 -9.48 23.34 -2.81
N ILE A 639 -8.92 22.19 -2.47
CA ILE A 639 -9.64 21.17 -1.68
C ILE A 639 -9.66 21.57 -0.20
N ALA A 640 -8.50 21.95 0.36
CA ALA A 640 -8.30 22.23 1.77
C ALA A 640 -8.86 23.58 2.23
N ASP A 641 -9.04 24.55 1.34
CA ASP A 641 -9.64 25.86 1.64
C ASP A 641 -11.18 25.84 1.62
N GLY A 642 -11.77 24.70 1.21
CA GLY A 642 -13.21 24.51 1.10
C GLY A 642 -13.82 25.05 -0.20
N SER A 643 -13.01 25.37 -1.21
CA SER A 643 -13.49 25.81 -2.52
C SER A 643 -14.11 24.65 -3.33
N ARG A 644 -13.48 23.47 -3.33
CA ARG A 644 -14.01 22.21 -3.89
C ARG A 644 -13.89 21.04 -2.90
N PRO A 645 -14.66 21.07 -1.81
CA PRO A 645 -14.51 20.07 -0.75
C PRO A 645 -15.13 18.72 -1.13
N SER A 646 -14.79 17.68 -0.37
CA SER A 646 -15.40 16.35 -0.47
C SER A 646 -15.58 15.76 0.92
N PHE A 647 -16.83 15.50 1.30
CA PHE A 647 -17.19 15.11 2.66
C PHE A 647 -17.58 13.64 2.75
N LEU A 648 -17.21 12.98 3.84
CA LEU A 648 -17.72 11.64 4.15
C LEU A 648 -19.25 11.68 4.30
N ILE A 649 -19.93 10.69 3.71
CA ILE A 649 -21.32 10.40 4.07
C ILE A 649 -21.30 9.50 5.30
N GLU A 650 -22.08 9.84 6.32
CA GLU A 650 -22.26 9.03 7.52
C GLU A 650 -23.74 8.81 7.80
N ASN A 651 -24.11 7.54 8.00
CA ASN A 651 -25.50 7.12 8.20
C ASN A 651 -26.42 7.64 7.10
N ASP A 652 -25.99 7.47 5.85
CA ASP A 652 -26.63 7.96 4.64
C ASP A 652 -26.77 9.50 4.56
N ARG A 653 -26.11 10.28 5.43
CA ARG A 653 -26.27 11.75 5.47
C ARG A 653 -24.93 12.47 5.30
N PRO A 654 -24.92 13.65 4.64
CA PRO A 654 -23.75 14.51 4.67
C PRO A 654 -23.57 15.14 6.06
N PRO A 655 -22.36 15.58 6.42
CA PRO A 655 -22.16 16.32 7.67
C PRO A 655 -22.94 17.63 7.62
N LEU A 656 -23.55 18.01 8.75
CA LEU A 656 -24.21 19.31 8.90
C LEU A 656 -23.22 20.45 9.11
N SER A 657 -22.00 20.11 9.55
CA SER A 657 -20.89 21.02 9.70
C SER A 657 -19.58 20.29 9.42
N HIS A 658 -18.68 20.92 8.67
CA HIS A 658 -17.32 20.43 8.46
C HIS A 658 -16.39 21.64 8.29
N PRO A 659 -15.14 21.61 8.78
CA PRO A 659 -14.23 22.76 8.65
C PRO A 659 -14.06 23.25 7.21
N PHE A 660 -13.88 22.32 6.26
CA PHE A 660 -13.78 22.64 4.83
C PHE A 660 -15.11 22.93 4.13
N MET A 661 -16.23 23.03 4.86
CA MET A 661 -17.53 23.32 4.25
C MET A 661 -17.62 24.74 3.71
N GLY A 662 -16.92 25.70 4.34
CA GLY A 662 -16.80 27.06 3.85
C GLY A 662 -18.17 27.66 3.50
N SER A 663 -18.30 28.13 2.26
CA SER A 663 -19.54 28.75 1.76
C SER A 663 -20.62 27.72 1.40
N TRP A 664 -20.27 26.43 1.31
CA TRP A 664 -21.22 25.36 1.00
C TRP A 664 -22.06 24.93 2.19
N SER A 665 -21.80 25.49 3.38
CA SER A 665 -22.44 25.07 4.62
C SER A 665 -23.95 25.23 4.58
N ASP A 666 -24.44 26.32 4.00
CA ASP A 666 -25.87 26.60 3.95
C ASP A 666 -26.57 25.69 2.94
N GLU A 667 -25.99 25.44 1.78
CA GLU A 667 -26.53 24.54 0.76
C GLU A 667 -26.59 23.10 1.26
N VAL A 668 -25.50 22.61 1.87
CA VAL A 668 -25.44 21.24 2.43
C VAL A 668 -26.46 21.10 3.55
N ALA A 669 -26.54 22.05 4.47
CA ALA A 669 -27.50 22.01 5.58
C ALA A 669 -28.96 22.03 5.08
N LYS A 670 -29.30 22.88 4.11
CA LYS A 670 -30.64 22.95 3.51
C LYS A 670 -31.03 21.65 2.78
N ALA A 671 -30.07 20.99 2.13
CA ALA A 671 -30.33 19.80 1.33
C ALA A 671 -30.15 18.46 2.07
N ALA A 672 -29.62 18.46 3.30
CA ALA A 672 -29.23 17.24 4.02
C ALA A 672 -30.34 16.17 4.10
N ASP A 673 -31.58 16.56 4.42
CA ASP A 673 -32.71 15.62 4.50
C ASP A 673 -33.12 15.07 3.12
N ALA A 674 -33.00 15.89 2.08
CA ALA A 674 -33.29 15.46 0.71
C ALA A 674 -32.16 14.59 0.13
N LEU A 675 -30.92 14.78 0.59
CA LEU A 675 -29.75 13.99 0.19
C LEU A 675 -29.72 12.60 0.83
N GLU A 676 -30.35 12.40 1.98
CA GLU A 676 -30.40 11.09 2.64
C GLU A 676 -30.90 9.95 1.73
N PRO A 677 -32.08 10.05 1.08
CA PRO A 677 -32.52 9.02 0.15
C PRO A 677 -31.64 8.89 -1.10
N VAL A 678 -31.01 9.98 -1.55
CA VAL A 678 -30.03 9.95 -2.65
C VAL A 678 -28.82 9.11 -2.26
N CYS A 679 -28.24 9.34 -1.08
CA CYS A 679 -27.08 8.61 -0.59
C CYS A 679 -27.36 7.11 -0.45
N ARG A 680 -28.58 6.73 -0.03
CA ARG A 680 -29.02 5.31 0.00
C ARG A 680 -29.14 4.67 -1.37
N ALA A 681 -29.48 5.45 -2.39
CA ALA A 681 -29.63 4.97 -3.75
C ALA A 681 -28.30 4.87 -4.51
N VAL A 682 -27.21 5.41 -3.98
CA VAL A 682 -25.88 5.37 -4.59
C VAL A 682 -25.03 4.25 -3.97
N GLY A 683 -24.50 3.36 -4.80
CA GLY A 683 -23.72 2.21 -4.38
C GLY A 683 -22.41 2.04 -5.14
N ARG A 684 -21.48 1.31 -4.52
CA ARG A 684 -20.15 1.02 -5.05
C ARG A 684 -20.22 -0.24 -5.92
N ILE A 685 -19.86 -0.12 -7.19
CA ILE A 685 -19.77 -1.26 -8.11
C ILE A 685 -18.41 -1.92 -7.95
N GLN A 686 -18.41 -3.21 -7.66
CA GLN A 686 -17.24 -3.92 -7.19
C GLN A 686 -17.27 -5.40 -7.59
N PRO A 687 -16.12 -6.10 -7.65
CA PRO A 687 -16.13 -7.55 -7.76
C PRO A 687 -16.77 -8.18 -6.51
N ARG A 688 -17.08 -9.48 -6.57
CA ARG A 688 -17.50 -10.24 -5.38
C ARG A 688 -16.46 -10.09 -4.26
N PHE A 689 -16.93 -9.76 -3.06
CA PHE A 689 -16.09 -9.41 -1.91
C PHE A 689 -15.25 -8.12 -2.08
N GLY A 690 -15.64 -7.25 -3.01
CA GLY A 690 -15.06 -5.92 -3.11
C GLY A 690 -15.23 -5.09 -1.84
N HIS A 691 -14.35 -4.12 -1.69
CA HIS A 691 -14.25 -3.22 -0.55
C HIS A 691 -13.64 -1.88 -1.01
N ALA A 692 -13.41 -0.95 -0.07
CA ALA A 692 -12.85 0.37 -0.33
C ALA A 692 -11.56 0.36 -1.19
N GLY A 693 -10.68 -0.62 -0.98
CA GLY A 693 -9.46 -0.79 -1.79
C GLY A 693 -9.61 -1.61 -3.08
N ASN A 694 -10.79 -2.19 -3.33
CA ASN A 694 -11.00 -3.09 -4.47
C ASN A 694 -12.41 -2.92 -5.05
N PHE A 695 -12.57 -1.87 -5.86
CA PHE A 695 -13.82 -1.55 -6.55
C PHE A 695 -13.56 -0.94 -7.93
N ILE A 696 -14.63 -0.79 -8.71
CA ILE A 696 -14.55 -0.46 -10.14
C ILE A 696 -15.10 0.94 -10.40
N GLY A 697 -16.25 1.27 -9.79
CA GLY A 697 -16.93 2.55 -10.02
C GLY A 697 -18.12 2.77 -9.10
N THR A 698 -18.93 3.75 -9.46
CA THR A 698 -20.16 4.16 -8.75
C THR A 698 -21.38 3.81 -9.60
N GLY A 699 -22.50 3.44 -8.97
CA GLY A 699 -23.78 3.25 -9.64
C GLY A 699 -24.95 3.75 -8.80
N SER A 700 -26.00 4.20 -9.46
CA SER A 700 -27.20 4.74 -8.80
C SER A 700 -28.43 3.88 -9.11
N LEU A 701 -29.20 3.50 -8.09
CA LEU A 701 -30.51 2.86 -8.27
C LEU A 701 -31.48 3.84 -8.91
N VAL A 702 -32.03 3.46 -10.06
CA VAL A 702 -32.99 4.29 -10.84
C VAL A 702 -34.39 3.67 -10.92
N ASP A 703 -34.51 2.36 -10.74
CA ASP A 703 -35.82 1.68 -10.62
C ASP A 703 -35.72 0.52 -9.62
N ALA A 704 -36.25 0.71 -8.41
CA ALA A 704 -36.25 -0.31 -7.35
C ALA A 704 -37.13 -1.51 -7.71
N GLY A 705 -38.26 -1.30 -8.40
CA GLY A 705 -39.21 -2.36 -8.74
C GLY A 705 -38.65 -3.33 -9.77
N LYS A 706 -37.77 -2.85 -10.65
CA LYS A 706 -37.07 -3.67 -11.65
C LYS A 706 -35.62 -3.99 -11.29
N GLY A 707 -35.11 -3.48 -10.16
CA GLY A 707 -33.71 -3.59 -9.76
C GLY A 707 -32.77 -3.03 -10.83
N ILE A 708 -33.02 -1.82 -11.34
CA ILE A 708 -32.17 -1.20 -12.36
C ILE A 708 -31.29 -0.14 -11.71
N ILE A 709 -29.98 -0.26 -11.94
CA ILE A 709 -29.00 0.76 -11.62
C ILE A 709 -28.45 1.39 -12.91
N LEU A 710 -28.01 2.64 -12.84
CA LEU A 710 -27.32 3.35 -13.91
C LEU A 710 -25.85 3.58 -13.53
N THR A 711 -24.94 3.33 -14.46
CA THR A 711 -23.51 3.64 -14.34
C THR A 711 -22.92 3.92 -15.73
N ASN A 712 -21.60 4.13 -15.82
CA ASN A 712 -20.93 4.30 -17.12
C ASN A 712 -20.69 2.96 -17.83
N TYR A 713 -20.69 2.99 -19.16
CA TYR A 713 -20.31 1.85 -19.98
C TYR A 713 -18.89 1.38 -19.64
N HIS A 714 -17.97 2.32 -19.43
CA HIS A 714 -16.58 1.99 -19.15
C HIS A 714 -16.37 1.30 -17.79
N VAL A 715 -17.28 1.46 -16.82
CA VAL A 715 -17.26 0.71 -15.54
C VAL A 715 -17.56 -0.77 -15.79
N MET A 716 -18.58 -1.07 -16.59
CA MET A 716 -18.87 -2.43 -17.05
C MET A 716 -17.70 -3.01 -17.84
N ASP A 717 -17.14 -2.24 -18.76
CA ASP A 717 -16.06 -2.70 -19.62
C ASP A 717 -14.74 -2.90 -18.83
N ASP A 718 -14.50 -2.11 -17.78
CA ASP A 718 -13.40 -2.35 -16.83
C ASP A 718 -13.65 -3.63 -16.00
N ALA A 719 -14.88 -3.90 -15.58
CA ALA A 719 -15.21 -5.16 -14.92
C ALA A 719 -14.85 -6.38 -15.78
N ARG A 720 -15.12 -6.30 -17.09
CA ARG A 720 -14.72 -7.33 -18.05
C ARG A 720 -13.20 -7.40 -18.26
N ALA A 721 -12.59 -6.28 -18.62
CA ALA A 721 -11.21 -6.24 -19.12
C ALA A 721 -10.14 -6.31 -18.01
N LYS A 722 -10.44 -5.78 -16.81
CA LYS A 722 -9.47 -5.66 -15.71
C LYS A 722 -9.77 -6.63 -14.57
N PHE A 723 -11.06 -6.90 -14.30
CA PHE A 723 -11.50 -7.76 -13.20
C PHE A 723 -11.95 -9.15 -13.67
N GLY A 724 -11.82 -9.46 -14.97
CA GLY A 724 -12.09 -10.80 -15.50
C GLY A 724 -13.54 -11.26 -15.37
N VAL A 725 -14.50 -10.33 -15.22
CA VAL A 725 -15.91 -10.68 -15.09
C VAL A 725 -16.41 -11.31 -16.39
N LEU A 726 -16.86 -12.57 -16.30
CA LEU A 726 -17.40 -13.31 -17.44
C LEU A 726 -18.74 -12.73 -17.90
N MET A 727 -18.79 -12.35 -19.17
CA MET A 727 -19.94 -11.71 -19.81
C MET A 727 -20.25 -12.39 -21.15
N GLU A 728 -21.53 -12.58 -21.45
CA GLU A 728 -22.02 -13.09 -22.73
C GLU A 728 -22.84 -12.02 -23.43
N GLU A 729 -22.36 -11.58 -24.60
CA GLU A 729 -22.98 -10.49 -25.35
C GLU A 729 -24.03 -11.02 -26.34
N LYS A 730 -25.24 -10.45 -26.27
CA LYS A 730 -26.36 -10.71 -27.19
C LYS A 730 -26.99 -9.39 -27.63
N LYS A 731 -26.49 -8.83 -28.73
CA LYS A 731 -26.92 -7.54 -29.27
C LYS A 731 -26.76 -6.42 -28.22
N SER A 732 -27.85 -5.70 -27.87
CA SER A 732 -27.84 -4.63 -26.87
C SER A 732 -27.96 -5.12 -25.42
N ARG A 733 -27.94 -6.43 -25.18
CA ARG A 733 -27.96 -7.01 -23.84
C ARG A 733 -26.73 -7.86 -23.59
N ILE A 734 -26.13 -7.70 -22.43
CA ILE A 734 -24.99 -8.48 -21.97
C ILE A 734 -25.43 -9.22 -20.72
N LYS A 735 -25.40 -10.56 -20.78
CA LYS A 735 -25.62 -11.39 -19.61
C LYS A 735 -24.34 -11.47 -18.80
N ILE A 736 -24.42 -11.23 -17.50
CA ILE A 736 -23.27 -11.25 -16.59
C ILE A 736 -23.30 -12.56 -15.83
N HIS A 737 -22.38 -13.47 -16.19
CA HIS A 737 -22.27 -14.79 -15.57
C HIS A 737 -21.38 -14.77 -14.33
N GLY A 738 -20.45 -13.80 -14.27
CA GLY A 738 -19.41 -13.66 -13.25
C GLY A 738 -19.73 -12.75 -12.05
N TRP A 739 -18.67 -12.48 -11.28
CA TRP A 739 -18.63 -11.99 -9.90
C TRP A 739 -18.70 -10.45 -9.79
N LEU A 740 -19.78 -9.83 -10.26
CA LEU A 740 -20.00 -8.37 -10.16
C LEU A 740 -21.13 -8.05 -9.17
N GLU A 741 -20.89 -7.10 -8.27
CA GLU A 741 -21.81 -6.67 -7.23
C GLU A 741 -21.93 -5.14 -7.18
N ILE A 742 -23.04 -4.64 -6.63
CA ILE A 742 -23.16 -3.27 -6.11
C ILE A 742 -23.44 -3.32 -4.61
N ASP A 743 -22.74 -2.50 -3.84
CA ASP A 743 -22.95 -2.31 -2.40
C ASP A 743 -23.48 -0.90 -2.11
N PHE A 744 -24.69 -0.78 -1.58
CA PHE A 744 -25.33 0.51 -1.31
C PHE A 744 -24.88 1.18 0.00
N VAL A 745 -24.07 0.52 0.84
CA VAL A 745 -23.57 1.12 2.09
C VAL A 745 -22.32 1.94 1.81
N GLY A 746 -21.16 1.29 1.77
CA GLY A 746 -19.95 1.96 1.31
C GLY A 746 -19.43 3.10 2.20
N GLU A 747 -19.82 3.21 3.47
CA GLU A 747 -19.52 4.37 4.34
C GLU A 747 -18.37 4.08 5.30
N ALA A 748 -17.50 5.07 5.55
CA ALA A 748 -16.38 4.91 6.48
C ALA A 748 -16.85 4.56 7.90
N SER A 749 -18.00 5.09 8.35
CA SER A 749 -18.55 4.91 9.71
C SER A 749 -19.35 3.63 9.91
N ARG A 750 -19.61 2.85 8.85
CA ARG A 750 -20.45 1.66 8.97
C ARG A 750 -19.78 0.41 8.44
N PHE A 751 -19.97 -0.68 9.18
CA PHE A 751 -19.42 -1.99 8.87
C PHE A 751 -20.45 -2.94 8.22
N ASP A 752 -21.69 -2.48 8.03
CA ASP A 752 -22.73 -3.25 7.35
C ASP A 752 -22.59 -3.12 5.83
N VAL A 753 -23.14 -4.10 5.10
CA VAL A 753 -23.14 -4.14 3.64
C VAL A 753 -24.56 -4.38 3.14
N ASN A 754 -24.88 -3.85 1.97
CA ASN A 754 -26.17 -4.05 1.33
C ASN A 754 -25.97 -4.37 -0.15
N ARG A 755 -25.65 -5.64 -0.40
CA ARG A 755 -25.08 -6.11 -1.67
C ARG A 755 -26.10 -6.75 -2.58
N PHE A 756 -25.97 -6.43 -3.86
CA PHE A 756 -26.77 -6.99 -4.93
C PHE A 756 -25.85 -7.51 -6.02
N ARG A 757 -26.15 -8.68 -6.56
CA ARG A 757 -25.46 -9.23 -7.72
C ARG A 757 -25.93 -8.52 -8.98
N VAL A 758 -25.01 -8.20 -9.88
CA VAL A 758 -25.35 -7.71 -11.21
C VAL A 758 -25.48 -8.89 -12.18
N VAL A 759 -26.63 -8.99 -12.86
CA VAL A 759 -26.97 -10.16 -13.71
C VAL A 759 -27.09 -9.85 -15.19
N GLU A 760 -27.35 -8.59 -15.54
CA GLU A 760 -27.50 -8.15 -16.92
C GLU A 760 -27.05 -6.69 -17.06
N ALA A 761 -26.47 -6.35 -18.20
CA ALA A 761 -26.24 -4.99 -18.64
C ALA A 761 -26.98 -4.72 -19.96
N ARG A 762 -27.57 -3.53 -20.09
CA ARG A 762 -28.37 -3.09 -21.23
C ARG A 762 -27.72 -1.85 -21.84
N LEU A 763 -27.33 -1.97 -23.10
CA LEU A 763 -26.56 -0.96 -23.81
C LEU A 763 -27.47 -0.03 -24.63
N PRO A 764 -27.33 1.29 -24.48
CA PRO A 764 -27.99 2.23 -25.39
C PRO A 764 -27.41 2.11 -26.80
N LYS A 765 -28.13 2.65 -27.79
CA LYS A 765 -27.57 2.79 -29.14
C LYS A 765 -26.34 3.72 -29.07
N ASN A 766 -25.26 3.35 -29.76
CA ASN A 766 -23.98 4.08 -29.71
C ASN A 766 -23.30 4.12 -28.33
N ALA A 767 -23.56 3.11 -27.47
CA ALA A 767 -22.80 2.90 -26.24
C ALA A 767 -21.30 2.75 -26.51
N GLY A 768 -20.47 3.29 -25.63
CA GLY A 768 -19.02 3.17 -25.72
C GLY A 768 -18.30 4.09 -24.74
N ARG A 769 -16.98 3.97 -24.65
CA ARG A 769 -16.16 4.78 -23.75
C ARG A 769 -15.96 6.20 -24.28
N GLY A 770 -16.04 7.19 -23.40
CA GLY A 770 -15.54 8.55 -23.65
C GLY A 770 -16.33 9.39 -24.66
N PHE A 771 -15.71 10.49 -25.10
CA PHE A 771 -16.30 11.46 -26.02
C PHE A 771 -16.70 10.83 -27.37
N GLY A 772 -17.82 11.31 -27.93
CA GLY A 772 -18.37 10.77 -29.19
C GLY A 772 -19.13 9.45 -29.05
N LYS A 773 -19.28 8.94 -27.83
CA LYS A 773 -20.09 7.76 -27.47
C LYS A 773 -20.99 8.08 -26.29
N ILE A 774 -22.01 7.26 -26.09
CA ILE A 774 -22.82 7.31 -24.87
C ILE A 774 -22.15 6.40 -23.84
N ASP A 775 -21.37 6.99 -22.93
CA ASP A 775 -20.71 6.29 -21.83
C ASP A 775 -21.67 6.04 -20.66
N ALA A 776 -22.74 5.30 -20.94
CA ALA A 776 -23.77 4.94 -19.98
C ALA A 776 -24.26 3.51 -20.24
N VAL A 777 -24.62 2.81 -19.17
CA VAL A 777 -25.18 1.46 -19.21
C VAL A 777 -26.14 1.26 -18.05
N ALA A 778 -27.29 0.65 -18.33
CA ALA A 778 -28.22 0.22 -17.30
C ALA A 778 -27.89 -1.21 -16.89
N MET A 779 -27.77 -1.49 -15.60
CA MET A 779 -27.52 -2.83 -15.09
C MET A 779 -28.70 -3.33 -14.25
N VAL A 780 -29.02 -4.61 -14.38
CA VAL A 780 -30.05 -5.28 -13.60
C VAL A 780 -29.39 -5.99 -12.42
N ILE A 781 -29.95 -5.78 -11.23
CA ILE A 781 -29.43 -6.29 -9.97
C ILE A 781 -30.43 -7.19 -9.24
N GLU A 782 -29.91 -8.20 -8.56
CA GLU A 782 -30.67 -9.15 -7.75
C GLU A 782 -30.11 -9.18 -6.31
N PRO A 783 -30.95 -9.26 -5.27
CA PRO A 783 -30.48 -9.26 -3.89
C PRO A 783 -29.62 -10.49 -3.57
N VAL A 784 -28.56 -10.28 -2.78
CA VAL A 784 -27.80 -11.35 -2.11
C VAL A 784 -28.35 -11.50 -0.69
N ASP A 785 -28.26 -12.69 -0.10
CA ASP A 785 -28.84 -13.06 1.21
C ASP A 785 -28.89 -11.90 2.24
N GLY A 786 -30.11 -11.49 2.64
CA GLY A 786 -30.34 -10.44 3.62
C GLY A 786 -30.35 -8.99 3.10
N ALA A 787 -30.05 -8.76 1.81
CA ALA A 787 -30.06 -7.43 1.21
C ALA A 787 -31.46 -6.79 1.17
N LYS A 788 -31.51 -5.47 1.38
CA LYS A 788 -32.74 -4.67 1.40
C LYS A 788 -32.66 -3.58 0.34
N MET A 789 -33.53 -3.66 -0.67
CA MET A 789 -33.52 -2.68 -1.77
C MET A 789 -33.75 -1.25 -1.22
N PRO A 790 -32.94 -0.25 -1.59
CA PRO A 790 -33.23 1.13 -1.27
C PRO A 790 -34.63 1.52 -1.78
N THR A 791 -35.42 2.20 -0.93
CA THR A 791 -36.86 2.40 -1.17
C THR A 791 -37.17 3.59 -2.06
N LYS A 792 -36.22 4.51 -2.25
CA LYS A 792 -36.36 5.72 -3.08
C LYS A 792 -35.26 5.75 -4.14
N PRO A 793 -35.52 5.31 -5.37
CA PRO A 793 -34.57 5.44 -6.47
C PRO A 793 -34.26 6.90 -6.81
N LEU A 794 -33.05 7.13 -7.30
CA LEU A 794 -32.66 8.42 -7.88
C LEU A 794 -33.39 8.61 -9.22
N ARG A 795 -34.09 9.73 -9.36
CA ARG A 795 -34.74 10.13 -10.61
C ARG A 795 -33.81 10.99 -11.43
N PHE A 796 -33.76 10.76 -12.73
CA PHE A 796 -33.14 11.69 -13.67
C PHE A 796 -34.22 12.59 -14.29
N ASP A 797 -33.86 13.83 -14.65
CA ASP A 797 -34.76 14.77 -15.33
C ASP A 797 -34.29 15.04 -16.77
N ALA A 798 -35.18 14.84 -17.73
CA ALA A 798 -34.97 15.13 -19.15
C ALA A 798 -35.02 16.64 -19.52
N LYS A 799 -35.39 17.55 -18.61
CA LYS A 799 -35.61 18.98 -18.90
C LYS A 799 -34.47 19.86 -18.39
N PRO A 800 -33.49 20.18 -19.25
CA PRO A 800 -32.29 20.91 -18.85
C PRO A 800 -32.59 22.37 -18.45
N ALA A 801 -33.65 22.97 -19.00
CA ALA A 801 -33.99 24.37 -18.79
C ALA A 801 -34.29 24.73 -17.33
N ALA A 802 -34.71 23.77 -16.50
CA ALA A 802 -34.91 23.97 -15.07
C ALA A 802 -33.57 24.14 -14.30
N PHE A 803 -32.48 23.60 -14.84
CA PHE A 803 -31.14 23.61 -14.23
C PHE A 803 -30.19 24.61 -14.92
N MET A 804 -30.59 25.22 -16.04
CA MET A 804 -29.71 25.95 -16.97
C MET A 804 -29.90 27.48 -16.95
N GLN A 805 -30.42 28.07 -15.88
CA GLN A 805 -30.67 29.51 -15.88
C GLN A 805 -29.46 30.40 -15.57
N ALA A 806 -28.27 29.86 -15.28
CA ALA A 806 -27.06 30.69 -15.17
C ALA A 806 -25.75 29.89 -15.31
N GLN A 807 -24.66 30.58 -15.67
CA GLN A 807 -23.27 30.11 -15.50
C GLN A 807 -22.89 29.90 -14.01
N SER A 808 -23.81 30.13 -13.09
CA SER A 808 -23.59 30.09 -11.65
C SER A 808 -24.20 28.88 -10.95
N THR A 809 -24.98 28.03 -11.64
CA THR A 809 -25.67 26.87 -11.03
C THR A 809 -24.73 25.97 -10.23
N THR A 810 -25.00 25.90 -8.93
CA THR A 810 -24.36 24.98 -8.01
C THR A 810 -24.91 23.56 -8.19
N ILE A 811 -24.03 22.58 -8.05
CA ILE A 811 -24.34 21.15 -8.24
C ILE A 811 -23.67 20.32 -7.14
N CYS A 812 -24.04 19.05 -7.05
CA CYS A 812 -23.30 18.08 -6.24
C CYS A 812 -23.27 16.70 -6.88
N THR A 813 -22.38 15.87 -6.34
CA THR A 813 -22.27 14.47 -6.68
C THR A 813 -22.07 13.64 -5.42
N VAL A 814 -22.68 12.45 -5.39
CA VAL A 814 -22.39 11.42 -4.39
C VAL A 814 -21.76 10.23 -5.09
N GLY A 815 -20.63 9.75 -4.59
CA GLY A 815 -19.94 8.62 -5.20
C GLY A 815 -18.77 8.10 -4.39
N PHE A 816 -17.98 7.22 -5.01
CA PHE A 816 -16.88 6.50 -4.37
C PHE A 816 -15.53 6.92 -4.97
N PRO A 817 -14.90 8.00 -4.49
CA PRO A 817 -13.58 8.38 -4.94
C PRO A 817 -12.55 7.35 -4.48
N GLY A 818 -11.87 6.71 -5.42
CA GLY A 818 -10.74 5.82 -5.16
C GLY A 818 -9.46 6.61 -4.95
N ALA A 819 -8.47 5.96 -4.35
CA ALA A 819 -7.18 6.59 -4.11
C ALA A 819 -6.59 7.07 -5.45
N PRO A 820 -5.93 8.24 -5.48
CA PRO A 820 -5.14 8.67 -6.62
C PRO A 820 -4.24 7.51 -7.02
N ARG A 821 -4.29 7.11 -8.30
CA ARG A 821 -3.32 6.11 -8.79
C ARG A 821 -1.93 6.70 -8.58
N ARG A 822 -0.96 5.88 -8.15
CA ARG A 822 0.48 6.21 -8.25
C ARG A 822 0.83 6.39 -9.74
N GLU A 823 0.36 7.47 -10.36
CA GLU A 823 0.92 7.96 -11.61
C GLU A 823 2.31 8.48 -11.25
N GLN A 824 3.30 8.15 -12.08
CA GLN A 824 4.61 8.79 -12.00
C GLN A 824 4.33 10.30 -12.03
N GLY A 825 4.64 10.99 -10.93
CA GLY A 825 4.75 12.44 -10.97
C GLY A 825 5.68 12.82 -12.14
N PRO A 826 5.59 14.06 -12.65
CA PRO A 826 6.69 14.60 -13.43
C PRO A 826 7.99 14.31 -12.67
N LYS A 827 9.05 13.93 -13.38
CA LYS A 827 10.40 13.76 -12.80
C LYS A 827 10.67 14.90 -11.80
N ASP A 828 10.91 14.55 -10.53
CA ASP A 828 11.67 15.31 -9.52
C ASP A 828 11.00 16.28 -8.51
N GLU A 829 9.68 16.35 -8.23
CA GLU A 829 9.13 17.41 -7.35
C GLU A 829 7.83 17.09 -6.53
N ILE A 830 7.99 16.79 -5.22
CA ILE A 830 6.98 16.62 -4.12
C ILE A 830 5.84 15.62 -4.34
N ASP A 831 5.69 14.60 -3.45
CA ASP A 831 4.61 13.60 -3.58
C ASP A 831 3.27 14.21 -3.20
N TRP A 832 2.67 14.85 -4.18
CA TRP A 832 1.35 15.43 -4.04
C TRP A 832 0.26 14.38 -3.87
N ASN A 833 0.51 13.11 -4.23
CA ASN A 833 -0.44 12.05 -3.89
C ASN A 833 -0.43 11.82 -2.39
N PHE A 834 0.72 11.87 -1.70
CA PHE A 834 0.77 11.85 -0.23
C PHE A 834 -0.03 13.02 0.37
N VAL A 835 0.17 14.26 -0.11
CA VAL A 835 -0.56 15.43 0.42
C VAL A 835 -2.07 15.28 0.19
N ILE A 836 -2.51 14.97 -1.03
CA ILE A 836 -3.92 14.81 -1.36
C ILE A 836 -4.52 13.63 -0.58
N ARG A 837 -3.82 12.50 -0.48
CA ARG A 837 -4.31 11.34 0.27
C ARG A 837 -4.49 11.66 1.75
N THR A 838 -3.51 12.34 2.33
CA THR A 838 -3.52 12.72 3.74
C THR A 838 -4.62 13.75 4.04
N LEU A 839 -4.87 14.70 3.13
CA LEU A 839 -6.00 15.65 3.23
C LEU A 839 -7.37 14.95 3.19
N PHE A 840 -7.44 13.76 2.60
CA PHE A 840 -8.62 12.88 2.61
C PHE A 840 -8.63 11.90 3.79
N GLY A 841 -7.67 12.00 4.72
CA GLY A 841 -7.49 11.10 5.85
C GLY A 841 -7.09 9.68 5.46
N ASP A 842 -6.56 9.48 4.25
CA ASP A 842 -6.36 8.18 3.61
C ASP A 842 -7.64 7.32 3.48
N LEU A 843 -8.82 7.95 3.64
CA LEU A 843 -10.12 7.27 3.54
C LEU A 843 -10.67 7.38 2.12
N PHE A 844 -10.24 6.45 1.25
CA PHE A 844 -10.73 6.31 -0.13
C PHE A 844 -11.62 5.09 -0.30
N GLY A 845 -12.34 5.04 -1.43
CA GLY A 845 -13.27 3.97 -1.75
C GLY A 845 -14.54 3.98 -0.91
N VAL A 846 -14.71 4.98 -0.05
CA VAL A 846 -15.90 5.22 0.78
C VAL A 846 -16.78 6.31 0.17
N LYS A 847 -18.06 6.31 0.52
CA LYS A 847 -19.10 7.20 -0.03
C LYS A 847 -18.83 8.63 0.41
N ARG A 848 -18.74 9.54 -0.57
CA ARG A 848 -18.53 10.97 -0.33
C ARG A 848 -19.50 11.84 -1.13
N LEU A 849 -19.84 12.98 -0.55
CA LEU A 849 -20.51 14.10 -1.22
C LEU A 849 -19.47 15.11 -1.67
N ALA A 850 -19.51 15.52 -2.94
CA ALA A 850 -18.69 16.61 -3.45
C ALA A 850 -19.58 17.71 -4.07
N PRO A 851 -19.72 18.89 -3.43
CA PRO A 851 -20.28 20.08 -4.06
C PRO A 851 -19.41 20.59 -5.21
N GLY A 852 -20.01 21.34 -6.13
CA GLY A 852 -19.30 22.05 -7.19
C GLY A 852 -20.23 22.92 -8.02
N ARG A 853 -19.78 23.31 -9.22
CA ARG A 853 -20.57 24.10 -10.17
C ARG A 853 -20.48 23.57 -11.58
N LEU A 854 -21.45 23.98 -12.39
CA LEU A 854 -21.40 23.84 -13.83
C LEU A 854 -20.38 24.81 -14.44
N LEU A 855 -19.56 24.34 -15.37
CA LEU A 855 -18.54 25.16 -16.06
C LEU A 855 -18.94 25.47 -17.49
N GLU A 856 -19.10 24.41 -18.28
CA GLU A 856 -19.41 24.48 -19.70
C GLU A 856 -20.82 23.96 -19.90
N THR A 857 -21.66 24.74 -20.57
CA THR A 857 -23.04 24.36 -20.90
C THR A 857 -23.08 23.30 -22.02
N PHE A 858 -24.23 22.66 -22.21
CA PHE A 858 -24.35 21.54 -23.15
C PHE A 858 -23.90 21.88 -24.56
N GLY A 859 -22.98 21.07 -25.10
CA GLY A 859 -22.46 21.24 -26.45
C GLY A 859 -21.44 22.37 -26.61
N ALA A 860 -21.05 23.05 -25.52
CA ALA A 860 -19.95 23.99 -25.51
C ALA A 860 -18.57 23.30 -25.38
N VAL A 861 -18.56 21.99 -25.09
CA VAL A 861 -17.34 21.19 -24.99
C VAL A 861 -16.77 20.93 -26.39
N GLU A 862 -15.62 21.56 -26.68
CA GLU A 862 -15.02 21.65 -28.03
C GLU A 862 -14.80 20.29 -28.73
N PHE A 863 -14.56 19.23 -27.97
CA PHE A 863 -14.24 17.88 -28.45
C PHE A 863 -15.38 16.87 -28.25
N ASP A 864 -16.60 17.35 -28.02
CA ASP A 864 -17.80 16.51 -27.97
C ASP A 864 -18.61 16.59 -29.27
N PRO A 865 -18.36 15.68 -30.24
CA PRO A 865 -19.05 15.71 -31.54
C PRO A 865 -20.55 15.41 -31.45
N LEU A 866 -21.05 14.90 -30.32
CA LEU A 866 -22.47 14.61 -30.14
C LEU A 866 -23.23 15.74 -29.42
N GLY A 867 -22.54 16.71 -28.83
CA GLY A 867 -23.15 17.80 -28.07
C GLY A 867 -23.96 17.34 -26.85
N ILE A 868 -23.54 16.25 -26.22
CA ILE A 868 -24.16 15.59 -25.07
C ILE A 868 -23.37 15.74 -23.76
N VAL A 869 -22.20 16.38 -23.77
CA VAL A 869 -21.30 16.52 -22.62
C VAL A 869 -21.34 17.95 -22.08
N PHE A 870 -21.18 18.08 -20.77
CA PHE A 870 -20.96 19.34 -20.05
C PHE A 870 -19.80 19.23 -19.07
N GLY A 871 -19.23 20.38 -18.70
CA GLY A 871 -18.14 20.48 -17.74
C GLY A 871 -18.63 20.86 -16.34
N HIS A 872 -17.97 20.37 -15.30
CA HIS A 872 -18.22 20.70 -13.90
C HIS A 872 -16.93 20.73 -13.07
N GLU A 873 -16.99 21.32 -11.88
CA GLU A 873 -15.83 21.43 -10.98
C GLU A 873 -15.94 20.63 -9.68
N ALA A 874 -17.01 19.86 -9.43
CA ALA A 874 -17.07 18.99 -8.25
C ALA A 874 -15.86 18.03 -8.19
N THR A 875 -15.29 17.83 -7.00
CA THR A 875 -14.09 16.99 -6.78
C THR A 875 -14.40 15.51 -7.05
N THR A 876 -13.74 14.94 -8.06
CA THR A 876 -13.90 13.54 -8.46
C THR A 876 -12.54 12.88 -8.64
N PHE A 877 -12.37 11.67 -8.09
CA PHE A 877 -11.20 10.81 -8.30
C PHE A 877 -11.58 9.55 -9.08
N GLY A 878 -10.58 8.78 -9.52
CA GLY A 878 -10.84 7.47 -10.14
C GLY A 878 -11.73 6.60 -9.25
N GLY A 879 -12.79 6.00 -9.78
CA GLY A 879 -13.82 5.31 -9.00
C GLY A 879 -15.13 6.10 -8.84
N ALA A 880 -15.07 7.44 -8.96
CA ALA A 880 -16.27 8.28 -9.00
C ALA A 880 -17.05 8.19 -10.32
N SER A 881 -16.50 7.51 -11.34
CA SER A 881 -17.20 7.21 -12.60
C SER A 881 -18.56 6.56 -12.33
N GLY A 882 -19.61 7.13 -12.92
CA GLY A 882 -20.99 6.67 -12.79
C GLY A 882 -21.77 7.39 -11.70
N SER A 883 -21.15 8.36 -11.02
CA SER A 883 -21.86 9.23 -10.07
C SER A 883 -22.82 10.17 -10.81
N ALA A 884 -24.01 10.35 -10.25
CA ALA A 884 -25.01 11.25 -10.80
C ALA A 884 -24.72 12.71 -10.41
N MET A 885 -24.87 13.62 -11.37
CA MET A 885 -24.81 15.07 -11.16
C MET A 885 -26.19 15.58 -10.75
N ILE A 886 -26.26 16.24 -9.59
CA ILE A 886 -27.50 16.63 -8.90
C ILE A 886 -27.51 18.15 -8.71
N GLY A 887 -28.67 18.78 -8.92
CA GLY A 887 -28.85 20.22 -8.64
C GLY A 887 -29.45 20.45 -7.25
N TRP A 888 -28.89 21.40 -6.47
CA TRP A 888 -29.30 21.64 -5.07
C TRP A 888 -30.74 22.13 -4.89
N GLU A 889 -31.23 22.94 -5.82
CA GLU A 889 -32.43 23.76 -5.62
C GLU A 889 -33.71 23.15 -6.20
N SER A 890 -33.64 21.93 -6.72
CA SER A 890 -34.79 21.25 -7.33
C SER A 890 -35.45 20.28 -6.34
N GLU A 891 -36.78 20.35 -6.24
CA GLU A 891 -37.57 19.47 -5.38
C GLU A 891 -37.25 18.00 -5.68
N GLY A 892 -36.81 17.26 -4.67
CA GLY A 892 -36.45 15.85 -4.80
C GLY A 892 -35.05 15.56 -5.34
N LEU A 893 -34.21 16.59 -5.55
CA LEU A 893 -32.81 16.48 -5.97
C LEU A 893 -32.59 15.55 -7.18
N PRO A 894 -33.28 15.78 -8.32
CA PRO A 894 -33.13 14.95 -9.49
C PRO A 894 -31.70 15.03 -10.05
N GLY A 895 -31.23 13.90 -10.57
CA GLY A 895 -30.02 13.85 -11.39
C GLY A 895 -30.28 14.46 -12.77
N PHE A 896 -29.34 15.21 -13.31
CA PHE A 896 -29.43 15.74 -14.69
C PHE A 896 -28.24 15.31 -15.56
N GLY A 897 -27.24 14.65 -14.98
CA GLY A 897 -26.12 14.10 -15.72
C GLY A 897 -25.40 12.94 -15.03
N LEU A 898 -24.48 12.32 -15.75
CA LEU A 898 -23.69 11.18 -15.29
C LEU A 898 -22.19 11.44 -15.51
N HIS A 899 -21.43 11.58 -14.43
CA HIS A 899 -19.98 11.80 -14.49
C HIS A 899 -19.27 10.59 -15.10
N PHE A 900 -18.31 10.81 -16.01
CA PHE A 900 -17.58 9.72 -16.68
C PHE A 900 -16.09 9.96 -16.90
N SER A 901 -15.62 11.20 -16.80
CA SER A 901 -14.20 11.53 -17.04
C SER A 901 -13.83 12.82 -16.34
N GLY A 902 -12.54 13.00 -16.07
CA GLY A 902 -11.99 14.23 -15.53
C GLY A 902 -10.59 14.51 -16.05
N LEU A 903 -10.26 15.79 -16.16
CA LEU A 903 -8.92 16.29 -16.41
C LEU A 903 -8.53 17.16 -15.22
N THR A 904 -7.63 16.64 -14.38
CA THR A 904 -7.12 17.33 -13.19
C THR A 904 -6.60 18.72 -13.57
N GLY A 905 -7.10 19.76 -12.89
CA GLY A 905 -6.76 21.16 -13.16
C GLY A 905 -7.45 21.79 -14.39
N GLU A 906 -8.33 21.08 -15.09
CA GLU A 906 -9.09 21.62 -16.23
C GLU A 906 -10.60 21.60 -15.98
N SER A 907 -11.21 20.41 -16.01
CA SER A 907 -12.66 20.23 -15.87
C SER A 907 -12.99 18.75 -15.68
N ASN A 908 -14.05 18.49 -14.95
CA ASN A 908 -14.69 17.18 -14.88
C ASN A 908 -15.89 17.14 -15.82
N TYR A 909 -16.15 15.98 -16.42
CA TYR A 909 -17.11 15.85 -17.52
C TYR A 909 -18.20 14.85 -17.20
N ALA A 910 -19.42 15.22 -17.56
CA ALA A 910 -20.61 14.41 -17.39
C ALA A 910 -21.48 14.41 -18.66
N ILE A 911 -22.19 13.31 -18.89
CA ILE A 911 -23.17 13.20 -19.98
C ILE A 911 -24.50 13.80 -19.50
N ALA A 912 -25.10 14.65 -20.33
CA ALA A 912 -26.37 15.31 -20.08
C ALA A 912 -27.56 14.38 -20.37
N MET A 913 -28.34 14.05 -19.34
CA MET A 913 -29.48 13.12 -19.48
C MET A 913 -30.54 13.64 -20.45
N ALA A 914 -30.77 14.96 -20.46
CA ALA A 914 -31.64 15.63 -21.42
C ALA A 914 -31.34 15.31 -22.89
N LYS A 915 -30.08 15.04 -23.22
CA LYS A 915 -29.63 14.78 -24.60
C LYS A 915 -29.71 13.31 -24.99
N ILE A 916 -29.79 12.41 -24.01
CA ILE A 916 -29.78 10.95 -24.21
C ILE A 916 -31.02 10.27 -23.60
N ALA A 917 -32.06 11.03 -23.24
CA ALA A 917 -33.24 10.51 -22.54
C ALA A 917 -33.91 9.36 -23.30
N LYS A 918 -34.07 9.48 -24.63
CA LYS A 918 -34.66 8.42 -25.46
C LYS A 918 -33.83 7.13 -25.43
N GLU A 919 -32.50 7.27 -25.46
CA GLU A 919 -31.57 6.15 -25.38
C GLU A 919 -31.57 5.47 -24.01
N MET A 920 -31.77 6.24 -22.94
CA MET A 920 -31.89 5.75 -21.56
C MET A 920 -33.24 5.05 -21.33
N GLU A 921 -34.34 5.64 -21.79
CA GLU A 921 -35.67 5.02 -21.77
C GLU A 921 -35.67 3.68 -22.51
N ALA A 922 -34.98 3.60 -23.66
CA ALA A 922 -34.87 2.38 -24.48
C ALA A 922 -34.18 1.22 -23.76
N ILE A 923 -33.35 1.49 -22.74
CA ILE A 923 -32.70 0.47 -21.89
C ILE A 923 -33.39 0.29 -20.53
N GLY A 924 -34.50 0.98 -20.30
CA GLY A 924 -35.36 0.84 -19.13
C GLY A 924 -34.99 1.75 -17.95
N VAL A 925 -34.19 2.79 -18.19
CA VAL A 925 -33.88 3.83 -17.19
C VAL A 925 -34.99 4.88 -17.25
N PRO A 926 -35.68 5.19 -16.13
CA PRO A 926 -36.66 6.27 -16.09
C PRO A 926 -35.96 7.63 -16.05
N VAL A 927 -36.25 8.49 -17.04
CA VAL A 927 -35.70 9.85 -17.21
C VAL A 927 -36.84 10.85 -17.40
#